data_AF-A0A419VYV6-F1
#
_entry.id   AF-A0A419VYV6-F1
#
_cell.length_a   1.000
_cell.length_b   1.000
_cell.length_c   1.000
_cell.angle_alpha   90.00
_cell.angle_beta   90.00
_cell.angle_gamma   90.00
#
_symmetry.space_group_name_H-M   'P 1'
#
loop_
_entity.id
_entity.type
_entity.pdbx_description
1 polymer ?
#
loop_
_entity_poly.entity_id
_entity_poly.type
_entity_poly.pdbx_seq_one_letter_code
_entity_poly.pdbx_strand_id
1 'polypeptide(L)'
;MKKLVTLLALLCAFGTLKAEVKLARIFSSNMVLQQGLENPVWGWADKNEKITVRFADKVLKTKAGSDGSWSVKLPSMEYGGPYTLTVEGENTVELSNILIGEVWVCSGQSNMEWIVQNVKNSEKEIADADYPEIRMFTVPKKVATEPQTDLRDGEWEICTPTNVPHFSAVGYFFARNLYQDLKVPVGMIHTSWGGTVAETWMSPEMIAKEPEFAEQLNQLKSFDMDAFVAERTKQIETVLGGTLPKEDAGLVNGKALYAALDLDDEGWNSIQTPSVWEEAGYPNIDGIGWYRKTVELTAEQAALPAKVALAKIDDNDKSYVNGVLVGETKMYSEDRLYDIPAGILKAGKNVIAVRVEDTGGGGGIYGGNDLCYLQSGDEKIKLAGLWKFSISKVNDVAVELGANDLPTLLYNGMLKPIIPYGIKGAIWYQGEANADRAYQYRKLFKDLITDWRAQWGLGDFPFCWVQLANFMAADEQPAESAWAELREAQTMALDLPNTGMALAIDIGEAGDIHPRNKQDVGKRLELNALRIAYEKDVVNSGPMFASMELKGDKAYIHFKETGSGLLVKDKYGYVNAFAIAGDDHQFHWAKAQLVDDKTVVVSSEEVAKPVAVRFGWGNNPDDLNLYNKEGLPAVPFRTDTWKGVTE
;
A
#
# COMPACT_ATOMS: atom_id res chain seq x y z
N MET A 1 -4.96 21.78 -80.46
CA MET A 1 -3.78 20.88 -80.43
C MET A 1 -2.88 21.38 -79.31
N LYS A 2 -2.58 20.68 -78.21
CA LYS A 2 -2.41 19.24 -78.00
C LYS A 2 -3.00 18.84 -76.64
N LYS A 3 -3.82 17.78 -76.67
CA LYS A 3 -4.15 16.93 -75.52
C LYS A 3 -2.92 16.09 -75.17
N LEU A 4 -2.95 15.52 -73.97
CA LEU A 4 -2.41 14.23 -73.53
C LEU A 4 -1.23 14.25 -72.56
N VAL A 5 -1.38 13.39 -71.55
CA VAL A 5 -0.40 12.88 -70.59
C VAL A 5 -0.08 13.81 -69.41
N THR A 6 -0.89 13.76 -68.35
CA THR A 6 -0.42 13.26 -67.03
C THR A 6 -1.66 12.91 -66.18
N LEU A 7 -2.34 11.81 -66.54
CA LEU A 7 -3.34 11.16 -65.70
C LEU A 7 -2.81 9.74 -65.40
N LEU A 8 -1.78 9.65 -64.56
CA LEU A 8 -1.33 8.40 -63.95
C LEU A 8 -0.36 8.74 -62.80
N ALA A 9 -0.52 8.05 -61.67
CA ALA A 9 0.27 8.14 -60.43
C ALA A 9 -0.15 9.19 -59.38
N LEU A 10 -1.45 9.26 -59.09
CA LEU A 10 -1.89 9.28 -57.68
C LEU A 10 -2.48 7.89 -57.39
N LEU A 11 -1.60 6.87 -57.40
CA LEU A 11 -1.89 5.66 -56.63
C LEU A 11 -1.74 6.11 -55.18
N CYS A 12 -2.87 6.37 -54.52
CA CYS A 12 -2.91 6.39 -53.08
C CYS A 12 -2.26 5.09 -52.61
N ALA A 13 -1.05 5.18 -52.07
CA ALA A 13 -0.48 4.14 -51.26
C ALA A 13 -1.32 4.09 -49.99
N PHE A 14 -2.50 3.45 -50.06
CA PHE A 14 -3.12 2.84 -48.90
C PHE A 14 -2.20 1.69 -48.52
N GLY A 15 -1.10 2.03 -47.84
CA GLY A 15 -0.39 1.06 -47.03
C GLY A 15 -1.43 0.50 -46.09
N THR A 16 -1.77 -0.78 -46.28
CA THR A 16 -2.48 -1.50 -45.24
C THR A 16 -1.53 -1.52 -44.06
N LEU A 17 -1.80 -0.69 -43.05
CA LEU A 17 -1.20 -0.84 -41.73
C LEU A 17 -1.64 -2.22 -41.25
N LYS A 18 -0.79 -3.22 -41.47
CA LYS A 18 -0.97 -4.58 -40.94
C LYS A 18 -0.60 -4.52 -39.47
N ALA A 19 -1.55 -4.82 -38.59
CA ALA A 19 -1.24 -4.88 -37.17
C ALA A 19 -0.42 -6.15 -36.92
N GLU A 20 0.75 -5.99 -36.31
CA GLU A 20 1.57 -7.12 -35.89
C GLU A 20 0.88 -7.88 -34.74
N VAL A 21 1.02 -9.21 -34.71
CA VAL A 21 0.67 -10.01 -33.54
C VAL A 21 1.39 -9.45 -32.33
N LYS A 22 0.61 -9.18 -31.29
CA LYS A 22 1.06 -8.67 -30.00
C LYS A 22 0.48 -9.55 -28.89
N LEU A 23 1.30 -9.93 -27.92
CA LEU A 23 0.87 -10.55 -26.67
C LEU A 23 0.40 -9.49 -25.66
N ALA A 24 -0.51 -9.87 -24.75
CA ALA A 24 -0.77 -9.07 -23.56
C ALA A 24 0.52 -8.81 -22.78
N ARG A 25 0.67 -7.61 -22.23
CA ARG A 25 1.93 -7.11 -21.66
C ARG A 25 2.41 -7.91 -20.46
N ILE A 26 1.50 -8.59 -19.74
CA ILE A 26 1.85 -9.52 -18.66
C ILE A 26 2.74 -10.68 -19.15
N PHE A 27 2.72 -11.01 -20.44
CA PHE A 27 3.63 -11.99 -21.04
C PHE A 27 4.92 -11.31 -21.48
N SER A 28 6.03 -11.68 -20.86
CA SER A 28 7.39 -11.29 -21.27
C SER A 28 8.37 -12.44 -21.00
N SER A 29 9.61 -12.31 -21.45
CA SER A 29 10.67 -13.27 -21.11
C SER A 29 10.87 -13.33 -19.60
N ASN A 30 11.43 -14.43 -19.10
CA ASN A 30 11.60 -14.73 -17.67
C ASN A 30 10.31 -15.02 -16.89
N MET A 31 9.12 -15.04 -17.49
CA MET A 31 7.89 -15.27 -16.72
C MET A 31 7.74 -16.69 -16.13
N VAL A 32 6.80 -16.84 -15.19
CA VAL A 32 6.37 -18.15 -14.67
C VAL A 32 4.90 -18.38 -15.04
N LEU A 33 4.61 -19.50 -15.68
CA LEU A 33 3.24 -19.98 -15.91
C LEU A 33 2.83 -20.95 -14.79
N GLN A 34 1.55 -20.93 -14.39
CA GLN A 34 1.06 -21.75 -13.29
C GLN A 34 1.02 -23.23 -13.67
N GLN A 35 1.61 -24.08 -12.86
CA GLN A 35 1.53 -25.53 -13.04
C GLN A 35 0.14 -26.07 -12.69
N GLY A 36 -0.21 -27.23 -13.23
CA GLY A 36 -1.43 -27.94 -12.85
C GLY A 36 -2.74 -27.33 -13.39
N LEU A 37 -2.69 -26.30 -14.24
CA LEU A 37 -3.87 -25.71 -14.89
C LEU A 37 -3.66 -25.47 -16.39
N GLU A 38 -4.77 -25.35 -17.13
CA GLU A 38 -4.74 -24.92 -18.52
C GLU A 38 -4.46 -23.40 -18.61
N ASN A 39 -3.23 -23.01 -18.93
CA ASN A 39 -2.82 -21.60 -18.90
C ASN A 39 -3.36 -20.85 -20.11
N PRO A 40 -4.16 -19.78 -19.93
CA PRO A 40 -4.55 -18.92 -21.03
C PRO A 40 -3.35 -18.11 -21.51
N VAL A 41 -3.18 -18.05 -22.83
CA VAL A 41 -2.26 -17.14 -23.52
C VAL A 41 -3.08 -16.34 -24.51
N TRP A 42 -2.99 -15.02 -24.45
CA TRP A 42 -3.83 -14.13 -25.24
C TRP A 42 -3.10 -12.89 -25.74
N GLY A 43 -3.70 -12.24 -26.72
CA GLY A 43 -3.17 -11.04 -27.34
C GLY A 43 -4.09 -10.49 -28.42
N TRP A 44 -3.50 -9.69 -29.31
CA TRP A 44 -4.18 -9.07 -30.45
C TRP A 44 -3.41 -9.33 -31.74
N ALA A 45 -4.14 -9.33 -32.86
CA ALA A 45 -3.62 -9.47 -34.22
C ALA A 45 -4.65 -8.93 -35.23
N ASP A 46 -4.36 -8.97 -36.52
CA ASP A 46 -5.34 -8.57 -37.54
C ASP A 46 -6.55 -9.52 -37.55
N LYS A 47 -7.73 -8.98 -37.87
CA LYS A 47 -8.97 -9.77 -37.92
C LYS A 47 -8.82 -11.01 -38.82
N ASN A 48 -9.20 -12.17 -38.30
CA ASN A 48 -9.09 -13.49 -38.94
C ASN A 48 -7.65 -13.98 -39.20
N GLU A 49 -6.62 -13.28 -38.72
CA GLU A 49 -5.25 -13.72 -38.82
C GLU A 49 -5.06 -15.09 -38.16
N LYS A 50 -4.30 -15.97 -38.79
CA LYS A 50 -4.00 -17.31 -38.27
C LYS A 50 -2.81 -17.23 -37.34
N ILE A 51 -2.99 -17.75 -36.14
CA ILE A 51 -1.98 -17.67 -35.08
C ILE A 51 -1.58 -19.09 -34.68
N THR A 52 -0.28 -19.35 -34.62
CA THR A 52 0.29 -20.59 -34.09
C THR A 52 1.10 -20.27 -32.84
N VAL A 53 0.73 -20.90 -31.73
CA VAL A 53 1.44 -20.76 -30.45
C VAL A 53 2.22 -22.04 -30.20
N ARG A 54 3.52 -21.92 -29.95
CA ARG A 54 4.43 -23.02 -29.63
C ARG A 54 5.00 -22.82 -28.24
N PHE A 55 4.92 -23.83 -27.39
CA PHE A 55 5.48 -23.80 -26.05
C PHE A 55 5.89 -25.21 -25.64
N ALA A 56 7.16 -25.41 -25.29
CA ALA A 56 7.75 -26.73 -25.11
C ALA A 56 7.49 -27.66 -26.32
N ASP A 57 6.84 -28.81 -26.10
CA ASP A 57 6.43 -29.75 -27.16
C ASP A 57 5.01 -29.48 -27.71
N LYS A 58 4.33 -28.42 -27.22
CA LYS A 58 2.94 -28.11 -27.58
C LYS A 58 2.87 -27.14 -28.75
N VAL A 59 1.93 -27.41 -29.65
CA VAL A 59 1.62 -26.55 -30.79
C VAL A 59 0.11 -26.36 -30.85
N LEU A 60 -0.34 -25.13 -30.63
CA LEU A 60 -1.75 -24.74 -30.66
C LEU A 60 -1.98 -23.77 -31.81
N LYS A 61 -3.18 -23.80 -32.39
CA LYS A 61 -3.55 -22.92 -33.49
C LYS A 61 -4.88 -22.26 -33.18
N THR A 62 -4.96 -20.97 -33.45
CA THR A 62 -6.18 -20.18 -33.30
C THR A 62 -6.28 -19.14 -34.41
N LYS A 63 -7.31 -18.31 -34.37
CA LYS A 63 -7.44 -17.12 -35.21
C LYS A 63 -7.87 -15.93 -34.36
N ALA A 64 -7.42 -14.75 -34.73
CA ALA A 64 -7.94 -13.52 -34.16
C ALA A 64 -9.41 -13.28 -34.57
N GLY A 65 -10.20 -12.85 -33.60
CA GLY A 65 -11.61 -12.53 -33.73
C GLY A 65 -11.87 -11.27 -34.53
N SER A 66 -13.14 -10.86 -34.59
CA SER A 66 -13.55 -9.64 -35.30
C SER A 66 -13.03 -8.35 -34.67
N ASP A 67 -12.74 -8.38 -33.37
CA ASP A 67 -12.16 -7.29 -32.57
C ASP A 67 -10.61 -7.37 -32.50
N GLY A 68 -10.00 -8.30 -33.23
CA GLY A 68 -8.56 -8.54 -33.23
C GLY A 68 -8.05 -9.37 -32.06
N SER A 69 -8.88 -9.69 -31.05
CA SER A 69 -8.45 -10.49 -29.90
C SER A 69 -8.25 -11.95 -30.28
N TRP A 70 -7.30 -12.61 -29.64
CA TRP A 70 -7.11 -14.06 -29.76
C TRP A 70 -6.68 -14.66 -28.44
N SER A 71 -6.98 -15.94 -28.25
CA SER A 71 -6.46 -16.71 -27.13
C SER A 71 -6.30 -18.19 -27.48
N VAL A 72 -5.41 -18.85 -26.74
CA VAL A 72 -5.28 -20.31 -26.65
C VAL A 72 -5.16 -20.71 -25.18
N LYS A 73 -5.44 -21.97 -24.89
CA LYS A 73 -5.14 -22.58 -23.59
C LYS A 73 -3.99 -23.56 -23.76
N LEU A 74 -2.85 -23.26 -23.15
CA LEU A 74 -1.77 -24.23 -22.99
C LEU A 74 -2.29 -25.36 -22.10
N PRO A 75 -2.05 -26.63 -22.45
CA PRO A 75 -2.48 -27.74 -21.60
C PRO A 75 -1.79 -27.68 -20.23
N SER A 76 -2.37 -28.35 -19.24
CA SER A 76 -1.75 -28.51 -17.93
C SER A 76 -0.38 -29.19 -18.04
N MET A 77 0.59 -28.65 -17.33
CA MET A 77 1.99 -29.09 -17.32
C MET A 77 2.51 -29.09 -15.88
N GLU A 78 3.43 -30.02 -15.61
CA GLU A 78 4.22 -30.03 -14.38
C GLU A 78 5.26 -28.90 -14.41
N TYR A 79 5.71 -28.48 -13.22
CA TYR A 79 6.77 -27.47 -13.10
C TYR A 79 8.06 -27.87 -13.85
N GLY A 80 8.80 -26.87 -14.33
CA GLY A 80 10.04 -27.06 -15.07
C GLY A 80 10.39 -25.91 -16.00
N GLY A 81 11.32 -26.15 -16.93
CA GLY A 81 11.87 -25.14 -17.83
C GLY A 81 13.40 -25.02 -17.69
N PRO A 82 14.03 -24.00 -18.29
CA PRO A 82 13.39 -22.93 -19.06
C PRO A 82 12.86 -23.39 -20.43
N TYR A 83 11.75 -22.80 -20.85
CA TYR A 83 11.14 -22.99 -22.16
C TYR A 83 11.12 -21.67 -22.97
N THR A 84 10.83 -21.81 -24.26
CA THR A 84 10.56 -20.70 -25.18
C THR A 84 9.10 -20.74 -25.63
N LEU A 85 8.43 -19.60 -25.59
CA LEU A 85 7.11 -19.38 -26.19
C LEU A 85 7.31 -18.64 -27.50
N THR A 86 6.84 -19.24 -28.60
CA THR A 86 6.84 -18.60 -29.92
C THR A 86 5.40 -18.43 -30.38
N VAL A 87 5.03 -17.20 -30.76
CA VAL A 87 3.74 -16.87 -31.34
C VAL A 87 3.96 -16.42 -32.78
N GLU A 88 3.48 -17.21 -33.73
CA GLU A 88 3.64 -17.01 -35.17
C GLU A 88 2.30 -16.54 -35.78
N GLY A 89 2.31 -15.38 -36.44
CA GLY A 89 1.25 -14.88 -37.32
C GLY A 89 1.86 -14.29 -38.59
N GLU A 90 1.53 -13.04 -38.93
CA GLU A 90 2.20 -12.28 -39.99
C GLU A 90 3.63 -11.87 -39.57
N ASN A 91 3.87 -11.67 -38.27
CA ASN A 91 5.17 -11.55 -37.62
C ASN A 91 5.38 -12.71 -36.62
N THR A 92 6.53 -12.73 -35.96
CA THR A 92 6.83 -13.74 -34.91
C THR A 92 7.28 -13.04 -33.65
N VAL A 93 6.64 -13.37 -32.53
CA VAL A 93 7.03 -12.95 -31.18
C VAL A 93 7.65 -14.16 -30.47
N GLU A 94 8.83 -13.98 -29.90
CA GLU A 94 9.53 -15.00 -29.14
C GLU A 94 9.83 -14.51 -27.72
N LEU A 95 9.38 -15.26 -26.72
CA LEU A 95 9.67 -15.03 -25.31
C LEU A 95 10.48 -16.21 -24.77
N SER A 96 11.56 -15.93 -24.05
CA SER A 96 12.52 -16.93 -23.60
C SER A 96 12.60 -17.01 -22.07
N ASN A 97 13.29 -18.04 -21.56
CA ASN A 97 13.51 -18.26 -20.13
C ASN A 97 12.21 -18.39 -19.31
N ILE A 98 11.20 -19.05 -19.87
CA ILE A 98 9.89 -19.22 -19.22
C ILE A 98 9.93 -20.46 -18.33
N LEU A 99 9.53 -20.30 -17.07
CA LEU A 99 9.35 -21.43 -16.14
C LEU A 99 7.88 -21.80 -16.02
N ILE A 100 7.63 -23.04 -15.62
CA ILE A 100 6.33 -23.51 -15.13
C ILE A 100 6.51 -23.75 -13.63
N GLY A 101 5.59 -23.25 -12.80
CA GLY A 101 5.73 -23.31 -11.34
C GLY A 101 4.50 -22.77 -10.63
N GLU A 102 4.68 -22.23 -9.43
CA GLU A 102 3.62 -21.60 -8.63
C GLU A 102 3.55 -20.11 -8.92
N VAL A 103 2.36 -19.57 -9.21
CA VAL A 103 2.14 -18.15 -9.49
C VAL A 103 1.17 -17.60 -8.46
N TRP A 104 1.57 -16.54 -7.77
CA TRP A 104 0.76 -15.89 -6.76
C TRP A 104 0.63 -14.39 -7.04
N VAL A 105 -0.54 -13.84 -6.73
CA VAL A 105 -0.77 -12.38 -6.75
C VAL A 105 -0.55 -11.82 -5.36
N CYS A 106 0.24 -10.76 -5.22
CA CYS A 106 0.37 -10.00 -3.98
C CYS A 106 -0.19 -8.59 -4.14
N SER A 107 -1.17 -8.25 -3.29
CA SER A 107 -1.99 -7.04 -3.44
C SER A 107 -2.37 -6.42 -2.11
N GLY A 108 -2.87 -5.19 -2.16
CA GLY A 108 -3.35 -4.44 -1.01
C GLY A 108 -2.83 -3.01 -1.05
N GLN A 109 -2.47 -2.48 0.12
CA GLN A 109 -2.00 -1.10 0.26
C GLN A 109 -0.52 -1.02 0.66
N SER A 110 -0.15 0.03 1.40
CA SER A 110 1.24 0.44 1.66
C SER A 110 2.08 -0.63 2.34
N ASN A 111 1.48 -1.46 3.21
CA ASN A 111 2.19 -2.58 3.84
C ASN A 111 2.52 -3.73 2.85
N MET A 112 1.70 -3.95 1.81
CA MET A 112 2.05 -4.84 0.70
C MET A 112 3.04 -4.18 -0.27
N GLU A 113 2.89 -2.88 -0.50
CA GLU A 113 3.77 -2.10 -1.38
C GLU A 113 5.19 -1.95 -0.82
N TRP A 114 5.35 -2.05 0.50
CA TRP A 114 6.62 -1.89 1.20
C TRP A 114 7.71 -2.76 0.57
N ILE A 115 8.83 -2.13 0.22
CA ILE A 115 9.90 -2.73 -0.59
C ILE A 115 11.03 -3.32 0.26
N VAL A 116 11.75 -4.30 -0.29
CA VAL A 116 12.82 -5.04 0.40
C VAL A 116 13.92 -4.13 0.94
N GLN A 117 14.29 -3.06 0.23
CA GLN A 117 15.33 -2.13 0.71
C GLN A 117 14.99 -1.45 2.05
N ASN A 118 13.71 -1.38 2.41
CA ASN A 118 13.23 -0.69 3.61
C ASN A 118 12.95 -1.65 4.79
N VAL A 119 13.26 -2.94 4.66
CA VAL A 119 13.01 -3.91 5.74
C VAL A 119 14.12 -3.91 6.79
N LYS A 120 13.83 -4.53 7.93
CA LYS A 120 14.85 -4.86 8.92
C LYS A 120 15.95 -5.73 8.28
N ASN A 121 17.22 -5.39 8.50
CA ASN A 121 18.39 -6.08 7.95
C ASN A 121 18.46 -6.10 6.40
N SER A 122 17.92 -5.08 5.72
CA SER A 122 17.79 -5.06 4.26
C SER A 122 19.08 -5.35 3.49
N GLU A 123 20.22 -4.81 3.90
CA GLU A 123 21.52 -5.07 3.23
C GLU A 123 21.83 -6.56 3.10
N LYS A 124 21.62 -7.33 4.17
CA LYS A 124 21.83 -8.77 4.16
C LYS A 124 20.78 -9.49 3.35
N GLU A 125 19.50 -9.13 3.51
CA GLU A 125 18.39 -9.76 2.80
C GLU A 125 18.53 -9.58 1.28
N ILE A 126 19.03 -8.43 0.83
CA ILE A 126 19.32 -8.13 -0.58
C ILE A 126 20.53 -8.93 -1.06
N ALA A 127 21.63 -8.93 -0.31
CA ALA A 127 22.84 -9.65 -0.71
C ALA A 127 22.61 -11.16 -0.87
N ASP A 128 21.72 -11.74 -0.04
CA ASP A 128 21.38 -13.16 -0.08
C ASP A 128 20.27 -13.50 -1.09
N ALA A 129 19.68 -12.51 -1.78
CA ALA A 129 18.54 -12.68 -2.69
C ALA A 129 18.94 -13.15 -4.10
N ASP A 130 19.67 -14.26 -4.20
CA ASP A 130 20.04 -14.89 -5.47
C ASP A 130 19.19 -16.15 -5.72
N TYR A 131 17.94 -15.92 -6.14
CA TYR A 131 16.94 -16.96 -6.37
C TYR A 131 16.47 -16.96 -7.83
N PRO A 132 17.27 -17.51 -8.76
CA PRO A 132 16.96 -17.50 -10.19
C PRO A 132 15.83 -18.45 -10.57
N GLU A 133 15.02 -18.97 -9.65
CA GLU A 133 13.74 -19.64 -9.93
C GLU A 133 12.54 -18.86 -9.34
N ILE A 134 12.80 -17.74 -8.67
CA ILE A 134 11.80 -16.76 -8.27
C ILE A 134 11.75 -15.67 -9.34
N ARG A 135 10.54 -15.29 -9.76
CA ARG A 135 10.29 -14.26 -10.78
C ARG A 135 9.28 -13.26 -10.26
N MET A 136 9.49 -12.00 -10.60
CA MET A 136 8.77 -10.87 -10.04
C MET A 136 8.23 -10.02 -11.17
N PHE A 137 6.94 -9.70 -11.13
CA PHE A 137 6.31 -8.76 -12.05
C PHE A 137 5.58 -7.69 -11.25
N THR A 138 5.93 -6.43 -11.44
CA THR A 138 5.21 -5.31 -10.81
C THR A 138 4.25 -4.69 -11.82
N VAL A 139 2.96 -4.69 -11.47
CA VAL A 139 1.90 -4.06 -12.25
C VAL A 139 2.04 -2.53 -12.12
N PRO A 140 2.15 -1.79 -13.24
CA PRO A 140 2.19 -0.34 -13.18
C PRO A 140 0.91 0.24 -12.58
N LYS A 141 1.08 1.22 -11.69
CA LYS A 141 -0.03 1.97 -11.10
C LYS A 141 -0.85 2.66 -12.19
N LYS A 142 -2.16 2.42 -12.19
CA LYS A 142 -3.10 3.03 -13.12
C LYS A 142 -4.49 3.13 -12.49
N VAL A 143 -5.00 4.34 -12.40
CA VAL A 143 -6.41 4.61 -12.15
C VAL A 143 -7.16 4.51 -13.48
N ALA A 144 -8.29 3.80 -13.50
CA ALA A 144 -9.14 3.74 -14.69
C ALA A 144 -10.62 3.65 -14.33
N THR A 145 -11.45 4.46 -14.98
CA THR A 145 -12.91 4.41 -14.81
C THR A 145 -13.55 3.23 -15.51
N GLU A 146 -12.86 2.67 -16.52
CA GLU A 146 -13.32 1.52 -17.30
C GLU A 146 -12.32 0.36 -17.23
N PRO A 147 -12.79 -0.90 -17.25
CA PRO A 147 -11.92 -2.08 -17.24
C PRO A 147 -10.91 -2.06 -18.38
N GLN A 148 -9.62 -2.07 -18.05
CA GLN A 148 -8.54 -2.08 -19.04
C GLN A 148 -8.26 -3.51 -19.54
N THR A 149 -7.93 -3.64 -20.82
CA THR A 149 -7.67 -4.95 -21.46
C THR A 149 -6.20 -5.33 -21.53
N ASP A 150 -5.29 -4.39 -21.26
CA ASP A 150 -3.84 -4.60 -21.27
C ASP A 150 -3.13 -3.65 -20.29
N LEU A 151 -1.91 -4.01 -19.90
CA LEU A 151 -1.03 -3.13 -19.14
C LEU A 151 -0.26 -2.21 -20.08
N ARG A 152 0.02 -0.98 -19.63
CA ARG A 152 0.85 -0.03 -20.38
C ARG A 152 2.29 -0.51 -20.50
N ASP A 153 2.81 -1.11 -19.44
CA ASP A 153 4.21 -1.51 -19.30
C ASP A 153 4.34 -2.65 -18.25
N GLY A 154 5.57 -3.03 -17.93
CA GLY A 154 5.92 -4.01 -16.89
C GLY A 154 6.58 -5.25 -17.49
N GLU A 155 7.54 -5.84 -16.79
CA GLU A 155 8.25 -7.03 -17.25
C GLU A 155 8.53 -8.00 -16.11
N TRP A 156 8.72 -9.28 -16.45
CA TRP A 156 9.13 -10.28 -15.48
C TRP A 156 10.64 -10.20 -15.25
N GLU A 157 11.00 -10.01 -13.99
CA GLU A 157 12.38 -9.91 -13.53
C GLU A 157 12.80 -11.15 -12.76
N ILE A 158 14.09 -11.49 -12.86
CA ILE A 158 14.71 -12.55 -12.06
C ILE A 158 15.01 -12.01 -10.67
N CYS A 159 14.70 -12.78 -9.62
CA CYS A 159 15.10 -12.42 -8.26
C CYS A 159 16.63 -12.49 -8.13
N THR A 160 17.24 -11.31 -8.06
CA THR A 160 18.68 -11.09 -7.88
C THR A 160 18.88 -9.97 -6.87
N PRO A 161 20.09 -9.82 -6.29
CA PRO A 161 20.42 -8.68 -5.44
C PRO A 161 20.22 -7.31 -6.12
N THR A 162 20.23 -7.25 -7.46
CA THR A 162 20.01 -6.02 -8.22
C THR A 162 18.52 -5.66 -8.33
N ASN A 163 17.64 -6.65 -8.54
CA ASN A 163 16.24 -6.38 -8.87
C ASN A 163 15.31 -6.46 -7.64
N VAL A 164 15.64 -7.31 -6.66
CA VAL A 164 14.83 -7.48 -5.44
C VAL A 164 14.62 -6.22 -4.59
N PRO A 165 15.55 -5.24 -4.50
CA PRO A 165 15.43 -4.13 -3.55
C PRO A 165 14.14 -3.31 -3.69
N HIS A 166 13.60 -3.24 -4.92
CA HIS A 166 12.42 -2.43 -5.26
C HIS A 166 11.12 -3.24 -5.38
N PHE A 167 11.16 -4.55 -5.10
CA PHE A 167 9.97 -5.40 -5.12
C PHE A 167 9.29 -5.43 -3.74
N SER A 168 8.00 -5.80 -3.71
CA SER A 168 7.25 -6.04 -2.46
C SER A 168 8.00 -6.98 -1.54
N ALA A 169 8.32 -6.51 -0.33
CA ALA A 169 8.99 -7.30 0.70
C ALA A 169 8.14 -8.48 1.16
N VAL A 170 6.84 -8.26 1.37
CA VAL A 170 5.90 -9.32 1.74
C VAL A 170 5.84 -10.37 0.63
N GLY A 171 5.71 -9.94 -0.63
CA GLY A 171 5.72 -10.84 -1.78
C GLY A 171 7.02 -11.63 -1.93
N TYR A 172 8.17 -10.98 -1.77
CA TYR A 172 9.48 -11.63 -1.82
C TYR A 172 9.66 -12.67 -0.72
N PHE A 173 9.40 -12.32 0.55
CA PHE A 173 9.61 -13.25 1.65
C PHE A 173 8.64 -14.43 1.60
N PHE A 174 7.39 -14.21 1.17
CA PHE A 174 6.46 -15.29 0.86
C PHE A 174 7.03 -16.23 -0.19
N ALA A 175 7.45 -15.70 -1.35
CA ALA A 175 7.98 -16.50 -2.45
C ALA A 175 9.26 -17.25 -2.08
N ARG A 176 10.17 -16.60 -1.35
CA ARG A 176 11.43 -17.22 -0.87
C ARG A 176 11.14 -18.41 0.02
N ASN A 177 10.28 -18.24 1.02
CA ASN A 177 9.94 -19.30 1.95
C ASN A 177 9.22 -20.45 1.21
N LEU A 178 8.28 -20.11 0.32
CA LEU A 178 7.54 -21.11 -0.44
C LEU A 178 8.46 -21.90 -1.38
N TYR A 179 9.37 -21.23 -2.08
CA TYR A 179 10.40 -21.87 -2.89
C TYR A 179 11.31 -22.76 -2.04
N GLN A 180 11.72 -22.32 -0.85
CA GLN A 180 12.56 -23.12 0.03
C GLN A 180 11.87 -24.41 0.47
N ASP A 181 10.56 -24.36 0.74
CA ASP A 181 9.75 -25.47 1.22
C ASP A 181 9.21 -26.40 0.10
N LEU A 182 9.01 -25.90 -1.12
CA LEU A 182 8.50 -26.68 -2.25
C LEU A 182 9.58 -27.13 -3.25
N LYS A 183 10.67 -26.35 -3.40
CA LYS A 183 11.68 -26.49 -4.46
C LYS A 183 11.07 -26.45 -5.87
N VAL A 184 10.07 -25.60 -6.05
CA VAL A 184 9.35 -25.36 -7.31
C VAL A 184 9.50 -23.87 -7.67
N PRO A 185 9.72 -23.50 -8.95
CA PRO A 185 9.76 -22.10 -9.36
C PRO A 185 8.55 -21.29 -8.89
N VAL A 186 8.75 -20.03 -8.50
CA VAL A 186 7.68 -19.17 -7.96
C VAL A 186 7.63 -17.85 -8.73
N GLY A 187 6.47 -17.52 -9.31
CA GLY A 187 6.17 -16.22 -9.90
C GLY A 187 5.32 -15.39 -8.95
N MET A 188 5.72 -14.14 -8.71
CA MET A 188 4.94 -13.17 -7.96
C MET A 188 4.48 -12.04 -8.86
N ILE A 189 3.17 -11.81 -8.91
CA ILE A 189 2.55 -10.65 -9.57
C ILE A 189 2.17 -9.64 -8.48
N HIS A 190 2.89 -8.53 -8.43
CA HIS A 190 2.71 -7.47 -7.44
C HIS A 190 1.80 -6.38 -7.99
N THR A 191 0.64 -6.19 -7.35
CA THR A 191 -0.38 -5.21 -7.70
C THR A 191 -0.93 -4.54 -6.44
N SER A 192 -0.21 -3.58 -5.88
CA SER A 192 -0.67 -2.84 -4.69
C SER A 192 -0.49 -1.34 -4.84
N TRP A 193 -1.20 -0.55 -4.03
CA TRP A 193 -1.03 0.89 -3.98
C TRP A 193 -1.31 1.43 -2.58
N GLY A 194 -0.34 2.14 -2.00
CA GLY A 194 -0.43 2.79 -0.69
C GLY A 194 -1.70 3.61 -0.47
N GLY A 195 -2.28 3.49 0.74
CA GLY A 195 -3.43 4.29 1.16
C GLY A 195 -4.78 3.89 0.56
N THR A 196 -4.86 2.79 -0.19
CA THR A 196 -6.12 2.44 -0.87
C THR A 196 -7.11 1.67 0.00
N VAL A 197 -8.39 1.97 -0.20
CA VAL A 197 -9.52 1.24 0.41
C VAL A 197 -9.83 -0.06 -0.35
N ALA A 198 -10.53 -1.02 0.25
CA ALA A 198 -10.82 -2.32 -0.39
C ALA A 198 -11.71 -2.19 -1.65
N GLU A 199 -12.71 -1.31 -1.63
CA GLU A 199 -13.71 -1.16 -2.69
C GLU A 199 -13.15 -0.66 -4.03
N THR A 200 -11.94 -0.07 -4.07
CA THR A 200 -11.28 0.29 -5.34
C THR A 200 -10.74 -0.95 -6.08
N TRP A 201 -10.50 -2.05 -5.37
CA TRP A 201 -9.97 -3.31 -5.89
C TRP A 201 -11.04 -4.34 -6.28
N MET A 202 -12.32 -3.96 -6.20
CA MET A 202 -13.46 -4.83 -6.52
C MET A 202 -14.06 -4.47 -7.87
N SER A 203 -14.68 -5.44 -8.53
CA SER A 203 -15.30 -5.25 -9.84
C SER A 203 -16.55 -4.36 -9.78
N PRO A 204 -16.94 -3.71 -10.89
CA PRO A 204 -18.17 -2.94 -10.94
C PRO A 204 -19.40 -3.82 -10.62
N GLU A 205 -19.38 -5.09 -11.02
CA GLU A 205 -20.48 -6.04 -10.80
C GLU A 205 -20.65 -6.42 -9.32
N MET A 206 -19.56 -6.51 -8.55
CA MET A 206 -19.65 -6.76 -7.11
C MET A 206 -20.09 -5.49 -6.38
N ILE A 207 -19.47 -4.34 -6.70
CA ILE A 207 -19.83 -3.05 -6.10
C ILE A 207 -21.30 -2.71 -6.33
N ALA A 208 -21.88 -3.07 -7.48
CA ALA A 208 -23.30 -2.88 -7.77
C ALA A 208 -24.25 -3.63 -6.82
N LYS A 209 -23.77 -4.64 -6.08
CA LYS A 209 -24.56 -5.39 -5.10
C LYS A 209 -24.55 -4.77 -3.71
N GLU A 210 -23.67 -3.78 -3.49
CA GLU A 210 -23.56 -3.06 -2.23
C GLU A 210 -24.39 -1.77 -2.29
N PRO A 211 -25.50 -1.67 -1.52
CA PRO A 211 -26.37 -0.50 -1.56
C PRO A 211 -25.66 0.81 -1.21
N GLU A 212 -24.63 0.73 -0.35
CA GLU A 212 -23.86 1.87 0.14
C GLU A 212 -23.00 2.52 -0.95
N PHE A 213 -22.67 1.79 -2.02
CA PHE A 213 -21.89 2.32 -3.15
C PHE A 213 -22.76 2.67 -4.38
N ALA A 214 -24.09 2.57 -4.27
CA ALA A 214 -24.98 2.78 -5.41
C ALA A 214 -24.85 4.19 -6.03
N GLU A 215 -24.68 5.23 -5.20
CA GLU A 215 -24.49 6.60 -5.68
C GLU A 215 -23.16 6.76 -6.41
N GLN A 216 -22.06 6.31 -5.79
CA GLN A 216 -20.72 6.38 -6.38
C GLN A 216 -20.64 5.58 -7.69
N LEU A 217 -21.32 4.43 -7.80
CA LEU A 217 -21.36 3.67 -9.03
C LEU A 217 -22.14 4.39 -10.15
N ASN A 218 -23.20 5.12 -9.80
CA ASN A 218 -23.90 5.96 -10.77
C ASN A 218 -23.01 7.13 -11.24
N GLN A 219 -22.24 7.74 -10.33
CA GLN A 219 -21.25 8.75 -10.68
C GLN A 219 -20.19 8.18 -11.63
N LEU A 220 -19.67 6.99 -11.36
CA LEU A 220 -18.68 6.30 -12.21
C LEU A 220 -19.21 6.07 -13.64
N LYS A 221 -20.47 5.62 -13.78
CA LYS A 221 -21.08 5.36 -15.10
C LYS A 221 -21.25 6.61 -15.96
N SER A 222 -21.40 7.76 -15.34
CA SER A 222 -21.52 9.05 -16.02
C SER A 222 -20.26 9.90 -15.89
N PHE A 223 -19.13 9.29 -15.52
CA PHE A 223 -17.93 10.04 -15.20
C PHE A 223 -17.35 10.69 -16.46
N ASP A 224 -17.14 12.01 -16.38
CA ASP A 224 -16.51 12.80 -17.42
C ASP A 224 -15.19 13.34 -16.87
N MET A 225 -14.08 12.78 -17.36
CA MET A 225 -12.73 13.14 -16.91
C MET A 225 -12.39 14.59 -17.24
N ASP A 226 -12.79 15.10 -18.40
CA ASP A 226 -12.48 16.47 -18.81
C ASP A 226 -13.22 17.47 -17.92
N ALA A 227 -14.49 17.17 -17.60
CA ALA A 227 -15.28 17.96 -16.67
C ALA A 227 -14.71 17.93 -15.24
N PHE A 228 -14.26 16.75 -14.77
CA PHE A 228 -13.64 16.59 -13.46
C PHE A 228 -12.35 17.42 -13.32
N VAL A 229 -11.43 17.27 -14.28
CA VAL A 229 -10.16 18.02 -14.30
C VAL A 229 -10.42 19.52 -14.36
N ALA A 230 -11.39 19.96 -15.18
CA ALA A 230 -11.75 21.37 -15.29
C ALA A 230 -12.29 21.95 -13.96
N GLU A 231 -13.16 21.22 -13.27
CA GLU A 231 -13.71 21.65 -11.98
C GLU A 231 -12.64 21.66 -10.88
N ARG A 232 -11.80 20.63 -10.79
CA ARG A 232 -10.68 20.59 -9.83
C ARG A 232 -9.68 21.71 -10.07
N THR A 233 -9.32 21.96 -11.33
CA THR A 233 -8.46 23.08 -11.71
C THR A 233 -9.04 24.39 -11.21
N LYS A 234 -10.33 24.64 -11.47
CA LYS A 234 -11.01 25.87 -11.03
C LYS A 234 -11.05 26.03 -9.51
N GLN A 235 -11.24 24.94 -8.77
CA GLN A 235 -11.22 24.95 -7.30
C GLN A 235 -9.84 25.35 -6.78
N ILE A 236 -8.79 24.74 -7.30
CA ILE A 236 -7.40 25.08 -6.93
C ILE A 236 -7.10 26.54 -7.31
N GLU A 237 -7.46 26.98 -8.52
CA GLU A 237 -7.26 28.38 -8.94
C GLU A 237 -7.99 29.38 -8.03
N THR A 238 -9.16 29.01 -7.52
CA THR A 238 -9.91 29.82 -6.56
C THR A 238 -9.17 29.92 -5.22
N VAL A 239 -8.63 28.80 -4.72
CA VAL A 239 -7.82 28.76 -3.48
C VAL A 239 -6.53 29.57 -3.63
N LEU A 240 -5.87 29.48 -4.79
CA LEU A 240 -4.63 30.20 -5.07
C LEU A 240 -4.86 31.68 -5.38
N GLY A 241 -6.08 32.08 -5.75
CA GLY A 241 -6.39 33.44 -6.20
C GLY A 241 -5.76 33.78 -7.56
N GLY A 242 -5.51 32.77 -8.42
CA GLY A 242 -4.79 32.92 -9.68
C GLY A 242 -4.76 31.63 -10.50
N THR A 243 -4.03 31.65 -11.62
CA THR A 243 -3.89 30.48 -12.50
C THR A 243 -3.08 29.35 -11.87
N LEU A 244 -3.38 28.10 -12.22
CA LEU A 244 -2.67 26.93 -11.72
C LEU A 244 -1.19 26.92 -12.17
N PRO A 245 -0.21 27.06 -11.24
CA PRO A 245 1.20 27.12 -11.62
C PRO A 245 1.74 25.71 -11.89
N LYS A 246 2.40 25.52 -13.05
CA LYS A 246 2.94 24.20 -13.47
C LYS A 246 4.45 24.05 -13.29
N GLU A 247 5.16 25.16 -13.08
CA GLU A 247 6.61 25.19 -12.89
C GLU A 247 6.95 26.04 -11.68
N ASP A 248 7.96 25.62 -10.91
CA ASP A 248 8.41 26.32 -9.71
C ASP A 248 9.03 27.68 -10.04
N ALA A 249 8.23 28.74 -9.89
CA ALA A 249 8.69 30.12 -10.10
C ALA A 249 9.74 30.57 -9.07
N GLY A 250 9.88 29.88 -7.94
CA GLY A 250 10.82 30.21 -6.89
C GLY A 250 12.22 29.64 -7.09
N LEU A 251 12.37 28.56 -7.86
CA LEU A 251 13.67 27.95 -8.22
C LEU A 251 13.82 27.82 -9.73
N VAL A 252 14.44 28.83 -10.35
CA VAL A 252 14.62 28.88 -11.81
C VAL A 252 16.08 28.67 -12.17
N ASN A 253 16.37 27.67 -13.01
CA ASN A 253 17.74 27.33 -13.44
C ASN A 253 18.73 27.17 -12.27
N GLY A 254 18.30 26.54 -11.19
CA GLY A 254 19.10 26.32 -9.98
C GLY A 254 19.28 27.56 -9.08
N LYS A 255 18.67 28.70 -9.42
CA LYS A 255 18.70 29.92 -8.60
C LYS A 255 17.40 30.09 -7.82
N ALA A 256 17.50 30.13 -6.49
CA ALA A 256 16.36 30.32 -5.58
C ALA A 256 15.94 31.80 -5.54
N LEU A 257 15.11 32.22 -6.49
CA LEU A 257 14.59 33.58 -6.60
C LEU A 257 13.74 33.95 -5.39
N TYR A 258 12.92 33.03 -4.90
CA TYR A 258 12.06 33.26 -3.74
C TYR A 258 12.81 33.23 -2.41
N ALA A 259 14.09 32.88 -2.39
CA ALA A 259 14.95 32.99 -1.22
C ALA A 259 15.65 34.36 -1.10
N ALA A 260 15.55 35.22 -2.13
CA ALA A 260 16.26 36.49 -2.15
C ALA A 260 15.81 37.42 -1.00
N LEU A 261 16.79 38.11 -0.40
CA LEU A 261 16.56 39.04 0.72
C LEU A 261 15.68 40.24 0.33
N ASP A 262 15.82 40.68 -0.93
CA ASP A 262 15.17 41.84 -1.54
C ASP A 262 13.92 41.50 -2.36
N LEU A 263 13.47 40.24 -2.34
CA LEU A 263 12.20 39.86 -2.96
C LEU A 263 11.04 40.63 -2.30
N ASP A 264 10.19 41.20 -3.14
CA ASP A 264 8.89 41.73 -2.74
C ASP A 264 7.87 40.58 -2.61
N ASP A 265 7.45 40.32 -1.38
CA ASP A 265 6.46 39.30 -1.00
C ASP A 265 5.17 39.91 -0.42
N GLU A 266 4.93 41.21 -0.64
CA GLU A 266 3.73 41.87 -0.10
C GLU A 266 2.44 41.20 -0.60
N GLY A 267 2.42 40.81 -1.88
CA GLY A 267 1.31 40.11 -2.52
C GLY A 267 1.14 38.63 -2.13
N TRP A 268 2.05 38.07 -1.33
CA TRP A 268 1.92 36.68 -0.88
C TRP A 268 0.86 36.54 0.20
N ASN A 269 0.16 35.41 0.15
CA ASN A 269 -0.75 34.98 1.22
C ASN A 269 0.02 34.76 2.52
N SER A 270 -0.71 34.61 3.62
CA SER A 270 -0.12 34.22 4.90
C SER A 270 -0.63 32.86 5.31
N ILE A 271 0.24 32.04 5.89
CA ILE A 271 -0.08 30.73 6.41
C ILE A 271 0.36 30.63 7.86
N GLN A 272 -0.42 29.93 8.68
CA GLN A 272 -0.02 29.61 10.05
C GLN A 272 1.05 28.50 10.01
N THR A 273 2.12 28.65 10.77
CA THR A 273 3.25 27.72 10.77
C THR A 273 3.80 27.53 12.19
N PRO A 274 4.07 26.30 12.65
CA PRO A 274 3.84 25.03 11.96
C PRO A 274 2.35 24.70 11.82
N SER A 275 1.97 24.16 10.66
CA SER A 275 0.68 23.58 10.31
C SER A 275 0.86 22.82 9.00
N VAL A 276 0.18 21.68 8.86
CA VAL A 276 -0.04 21.06 7.56
C VAL A 276 -0.85 22.06 6.70
N TRP A 277 -0.49 22.27 5.43
CA TRP A 277 -1.08 23.36 4.64
C TRP A 277 -2.53 23.07 4.23
N GLU A 278 -2.95 21.81 4.20
CA GLU A 278 -4.33 21.38 3.93
C GLU A 278 -5.27 21.96 4.99
N GLU A 279 -4.83 21.88 6.25
CA GLU A 279 -5.54 22.44 7.41
C GLU A 279 -5.48 23.97 7.45
N ALA A 280 -4.48 24.55 6.77
CA ALA A 280 -4.26 25.99 6.70
C ALA A 280 -4.91 26.68 5.48
N GLY A 281 -5.78 25.96 4.76
CA GLY A 281 -6.59 26.52 3.67
C GLY A 281 -6.16 26.14 2.26
N TYR A 282 -5.24 25.19 2.10
CA TYR A 282 -4.78 24.68 0.81
C TYR A 282 -5.11 23.17 0.65
N PRO A 283 -6.40 22.78 0.62
CA PRO A 283 -6.79 21.37 0.68
C PRO A 283 -6.49 20.63 -0.64
N ASN A 284 -5.88 19.45 -0.54
CA ASN A 284 -5.59 18.54 -1.66
C ASN A 284 -4.70 19.17 -2.75
N ILE A 285 -3.66 19.90 -2.35
CA ILE A 285 -2.71 20.52 -3.28
C ILE A 285 -1.32 19.95 -3.02
N ASP A 286 -0.91 18.98 -3.82
CA ASP A 286 0.47 18.51 -3.85
C ASP A 286 1.30 19.38 -4.80
N GLY A 287 2.54 19.68 -4.44
CA GLY A 287 3.40 20.54 -5.27
C GLY A 287 4.52 21.21 -4.50
N ILE A 288 4.79 22.48 -4.82
CA ILE A 288 5.89 23.24 -4.21
C ILE A 288 5.35 24.51 -3.56
N GLY A 289 5.40 24.53 -2.23
CA GLY A 289 5.09 25.70 -1.40
C GLY A 289 6.35 26.42 -0.94
N TRP A 290 6.35 27.74 -1.04
CA TRP A 290 7.40 28.59 -0.49
C TRP A 290 6.90 29.33 0.74
N TYR A 291 7.66 29.22 1.82
CA TYR A 291 7.46 29.96 3.06
C TYR A 291 8.52 31.04 3.19
N ARG A 292 8.14 32.22 3.66
CA ARG A 292 9.07 33.32 3.96
C ARG A 292 8.77 33.95 5.31
N LYS A 293 9.80 34.11 6.14
CA LYS A 293 9.75 34.79 7.43
C LYS A 293 10.85 35.84 7.51
N THR A 294 10.46 37.05 7.90
CA THR A 294 11.41 38.10 8.25
C THR A 294 11.67 38.07 9.74
N VAL A 295 12.95 38.22 10.12
CA VAL A 295 13.40 38.44 11.51
C VAL A 295 14.34 39.64 11.55
N GLU A 296 14.25 40.40 12.64
CA GLU A 296 15.14 41.52 12.92
C GLU A 296 16.19 41.09 13.95
N LEU A 297 17.47 41.27 13.65
CA LEU A 297 18.57 40.88 14.53
C LEU A 297 19.38 42.10 14.98
N THR A 298 19.85 42.09 16.22
CA THR A 298 20.89 43.02 16.65
C THR A 298 22.24 42.68 16.00
N ALA A 299 23.17 43.62 16.00
CA ALA A 299 24.53 43.37 15.50
C ALA A 299 25.26 42.26 16.27
N GLU A 300 24.95 42.10 17.56
CA GLU A 300 25.52 41.04 18.41
C GLU A 300 24.94 39.67 18.02
N GLN A 301 23.61 39.57 17.90
CA GLN A 301 22.94 38.34 17.46
C GLN A 301 23.39 37.91 16.05
N ALA A 302 23.61 38.85 15.14
CA ALA A 302 24.06 38.53 13.79
C ALA A 302 25.51 38.04 13.71
N ALA A 303 26.32 38.29 14.74
CA ALA A 303 27.74 37.91 14.79
C ALA A 303 27.99 36.54 15.44
N LEU A 304 27.00 35.98 16.14
CA LEU A 304 27.12 34.70 16.85
C LEU A 304 26.89 33.50 15.91
N PRO A 305 27.41 32.30 16.26
CA PRO A 305 27.01 31.05 15.62
C PRO A 305 25.49 30.86 15.71
N ALA A 306 24.86 30.46 14.62
CA ALA A 306 23.42 30.37 14.54
C ALA A 306 22.93 29.09 13.88
N LYS A 307 21.71 28.66 14.24
CA LYS A 307 21.00 27.53 13.65
C LYS A 307 19.56 27.90 13.38
N VAL A 308 18.96 27.32 12.35
CA VAL A 308 17.51 27.40 12.11
C VAL A 308 16.87 26.05 12.36
N ALA A 309 15.86 26.04 13.23
CA ALA A 309 15.01 24.88 13.51
C ALA A 309 13.63 25.13 12.88
N LEU A 310 13.13 24.17 12.11
CA LEU A 310 11.89 24.30 11.33
C LEU A 310 10.90 23.17 11.64
N ALA A 311 10.94 22.61 12.85
CA ALA A 311 10.14 21.43 13.21
C ALA A 311 10.29 20.32 12.14
N LYS A 312 9.20 19.67 11.70
CA LYS A 312 9.21 18.68 10.61
C LYS A 312 8.66 19.31 9.34
N ILE A 313 9.05 18.77 8.19
CA ILE A 313 8.56 19.23 6.89
C ILE A 313 8.16 18.03 6.06
N ASP A 314 6.93 18.05 5.57
CA ASP A 314 6.34 17.02 4.72
C ASP A 314 6.29 17.51 3.25
N ASP A 315 6.97 16.87 2.29
CA ASP A 315 7.91 15.73 2.42
C ASP A 315 9.37 16.18 2.52
N ASN A 316 9.74 17.10 1.63
CA ASN A 316 11.12 17.48 1.36
C ASN A 316 11.29 18.99 1.51
N ASP A 317 12.47 19.43 1.91
CA ASP A 317 12.77 20.86 1.95
C ASP A 317 14.12 21.24 1.35
N LYS A 318 14.18 22.49 0.89
CA LYS A 318 15.40 23.27 0.76
C LYS A 318 15.23 24.56 1.53
N SER A 319 16.07 24.77 2.54
CA SER A 319 15.98 25.88 3.47
C SER A 319 17.08 26.89 3.25
N TYR A 320 16.71 28.17 3.20
CA TYR A 320 17.59 29.29 2.86
C TYR A 320 17.54 30.39 3.92
N VAL A 321 18.69 31.04 4.14
CA VAL A 321 18.80 32.26 4.93
C VAL A 321 19.48 33.34 4.08
N ASN A 322 18.81 34.48 3.90
CA ASN A 322 19.29 35.60 3.07
C ASN A 322 19.73 35.17 1.66
N GLY A 323 19.02 34.21 1.06
CA GLY A 323 19.31 33.67 -0.28
C GLY A 323 20.36 32.55 -0.33
N VAL A 324 20.97 32.19 0.79
CA VAL A 324 21.98 31.11 0.88
C VAL A 324 21.33 29.84 1.41
N LEU A 325 21.51 28.72 0.70
CA LEU A 325 21.05 27.40 1.13
C LEU A 325 21.81 26.98 2.40
N VAL A 326 21.08 26.66 3.47
CA VAL A 326 21.63 26.23 4.76
C VAL A 326 21.36 24.76 5.04
N GLY A 327 20.37 24.15 4.38
CA GLY A 327 20.06 22.74 4.55
C GLY A 327 19.04 22.21 3.55
N GLU A 328 19.02 20.89 3.40
CA GLU A 328 18.02 20.13 2.66
C GLU A 328 17.83 18.77 3.31
N THR A 329 16.59 18.28 3.32
CA THR A 329 16.24 16.93 3.79
C THR A 329 15.13 16.37 2.93
N LYS A 330 15.16 15.05 2.71
CA LYS A 330 14.17 14.31 1.92
C LYS A 330 13.47 13.23 2.73
N MET A 331 12.75 13.64 3.78
CA MET A 331 12.07 12.74 4.69
C MET A 331 11.01 13.48 5.49
N TYR A 332 9.74 13.08 5.39
CA TYR A 332 8.64 13.81 6.03
C TYR A 332 8.70 13.88 7.57
N SER A 333 9.29 12.87 8.21
CA SER A 333 9.22 12.66 9.66
C SER A 333 10.42 13.15 10.47
N GLU A 334 11.49 13.62 9.82
CA GLU A 334 12.71 14.09 10.47
C GLU A 334 12.60 15.55 10.95
N ASP A 335 13.13 15.85 12.13
CA ASP A 335 13.24 17.23 12.59
C ASP A 335 14.31 17.99 11.77
N ARG A 336 13.99 19.21 11.36
CA ARG A 336 14.87 20.10 10.60
C ARG A 336 15.64 21.00 11.55
N LEU A 337 16.95 20.80 11.60
CA LEU A 337 17.89 21.64 12.34
C LEU A 337 19.15 21.87 11.51
N TYR A 338 19.31 23.08 10.98
CA TYR A 338 20.41 23.42 10.08
C TYR A 338 21.34 24.48 10.67
N ASP A 339 22.65 24.25 10.54
CA ASP A 339 23.66 25.24 10.90
C ASP A 339 23.68 26.38 9.86
N ILE A 340 23.70 27.63 10.33
CA ILE A 340 23.79 28.80 9.46
C ILE A 340 25.27 29.20 9.35
N PRO A 341 25.86 29.21 8.14
CA PRO A 341 27.25 29.62 7.96
C PRO A 341 27.52 31.05 8.48
N ALA A 342 28.72 31.28 9.01
CA ALA A 342 29.12 32.59 9.49
C ALA A 342 29.07 33.65 8.36
N GLY A 343 28.60 34.86 8.68
CA GLY A 343 28.51 35.98 7.73
C GLY A 343 27.24 36.00 6.87
N ILE A 344 26.34 35.02 7.02
CA ILE A 344 25.05 35.02 6.34
C ILE A 344 24.05 35.95 7.03
N LEU A 345 23.98 35.90 8.37
CA LEU A 345 23.14 36.81 9.15
C LEU A 345 23.73 38.23 9.19
N LYS A 346 22.85 39.23 9.26
CA LYS A 346 23.21 40.65 9.27
C LYS A 346 22.45 41.37 10.37
N ALA A 347 22.99 42.48 10.85
CA ALA A 347 22.22 43.38 11.71
C ALA A 347 21.00 43.92 10.94
N GLY A 348 19.85 43.99 11.60
CA GLY A 348 18.57 44.36 11.01
C GLY A 348 17.87 43.19 10.33
N LYS A 349 17.24 43.47 9.18
CA LYS A 349 16.39 42.53 8.44
C LYS A 349 17.16 41.31 7.93
N ASN A 350 16.66 40.13 8.27
CA ASN A 350 17.04 38.85 7.68
C ASN A 350 15.79 38.11 7.22
N VAL A 351 15.94 37.28 6.18
CA VAL A 351 14.86 36.47 5.62
C VAL A 351 15.24 35.00 5.69
N ILE A 352 14.34 34.21 6.25
CA ILE A 352 14.36 32.75 6.19
C ILE A 352 13.32 32.36 5.14
N ALA A 353 13.76 31.60 4.13
CA ALA A 353 12.88 31.09 3.09
C ALA A 353 12.98 29.57 3.04
N VAL A 354 11.84 28.89 2.96
CA VAL A 354 11.77 27.42 2.94
C VAL A 354 10.98 27.02 1.71
N ARG A 355 11.62 26.26 0.82
CA ARG A 355 10.96 25.60 -0.29
C ARG A 355 10.56 24.20 0.17
N VAL A 356 9.27 23.96 0.31
CA VAL A 356 8.70 22.66 0.63
C VAL A 356 8.22 22.01 -0.67
N GLU A 357 8.62 20.76 -0.90
CA GLU A 357 8.13 19.93 -1.99
C GLU A 357 7.37 18.74 -1.43
N ASP A 358 6.07 18.80 -1.62
CA ASP A 358 5.10 17.78 -1.24
C ASP A 358 4.82 16.90 -2.46
N THR A 359 5.01 15.60 -2.27
CA THR A 359 4.86 14.59 -3.32
C THR A 359 3.59 13.77 -3.19
N GLY A 360 2.78 14.02 -2.16
CA GLY A 360 1.50 13.41 -1.91
C GLY A 360 1.21 13.28 -0.41
N GLY A 361 -0.02 13.55 -0.01
CA GLY A 361 -0.45 13.40 1.38
C GLY A 361 -0.77 14.75 2.00
N GLY A 362 -0.17 15.07 3.14
CA GLY A 362 -0.26 16.41 3.73
C GLY A 362 1.06 17.14 3.52
N GLY A 363 1.01 18.41 3.14
CA GLY A 363 2.22 19.18 2.86
C GLY A 363 2.55 20.23 3.93
N GLY A 364 3.80 20.69 3.92
CA GLY A 364 4.20 21.90 4.65
C GLY A 364 5.05 21.66 5.90
N ILE A 365 5.16 22.70 6.74
CA ILE A 365 5.98 22.68 7.96
C ILE A 365 5.06 22.35 9.13
N TYR A 366 5.25 21.21 9.80
CA TYR A 366 4.37 20.72 10.88
C TYR A 366 5.13 20.33 12.16
N GLY A 367 4.41 20.12 13.25
CA GLY A 367 4.96 19.75 14.55
C GLY A 367 4.82 20.84 15.62
N GLY A 368 5.54 20.68 16.73
CA GLY A 368 5.43 21.56 17.90
C GLY A 368 5.88 23.00 17.63
N ASN A 369 5.14 23.97 18.17
CA ASN A 369 5.47 25.40 18.05
C ASN A 369 6.85 25.76 18.65
N ASP A 370 7.30 25.01 19.64
CA ASP A 370 8.59 25.14 20.33
C ASP A 370 9.78 24.61 19.50
N LEU A 371 9.51 23.85 18.43
CA LEU A 371 10.51 23.31 17.51
C LEU A 371 10.83 24.23 16.32
N CYS A 372 10.13 25.38 16.20
CA CYS A 372 10.32 26.34 15.11
C CYS A 372 10.93 27.65 15.63
N TYR A 373 12.26 27.79 15.50
CA TYR A 373 13.03 28.92 16.04
C TYR A 373 14.35 29.17 15.29
N LEU A 374 14.84 30.41 15.35
CA LEU A 374 16.21 30.79 15.01
C LEU A 374 17.01 30.86 16.29
N GLN A 375 18.07 30.07 16.40
CA GLN A 375 19.01 30.13 17.52
C GLN A 375 20.22 30.98 17.12
N SER A 376 20.59 31.94 17.96
CA SER A 376 21.83 32.72 17.85
C SER A 376 22.55 32.69 19.20
N GLY A 377 23.70 32.01 19.26
CA GLY A 377 24.32 31.62 20.53
C GLY A 377 23.36 30.76 21.37
N ASP A 378 23.07 31.20 22.60
CA ASP A 378 22.12 30.54 23.50
C ASP A 378 20.70 31.11 23.41
N GLU A 379 20.50 32.19 22.66
CA GLU A 379 19.19 32.84 22.50
C GLU A 379 18.37 32.18 21.40
N LYS A 380 17.07 31.97 21.65
CA LYS A 380 16.11 31.45 20.68
C LYS A 380 15.07 32.50 20.33
N ILE A 381 15.01 32.85 19.06
CA ILE A 381 13.99 33.72 18.47
C ILE A 381 12.89 32.84 17.88
N LYS A 382 11.66 32.98 18.40
CA LYS A 382 10.51 32.19 17.95
C LYS A 382 10.20 32.46 16.47
N LEU A 383 10.09 31.41 15.67
CA LEU A 383 9.67 31.50 14.27
C LEU A 383 8.22 31.03 14.06
N ALA A 384 7.66 30.23 14.97
CA ALA A 384 6.25 29.83 14.92
C ALA A 384 5.29 31.04 14.92
N GLY A 385 4.29 31.01 14.04
CA GLY A 385 3.32 32.07 13.79
C GLY A 385 2.98 32.18 12.30
N LEU A 386 2.55 33.36 11.86
CA LEU A 386 2.27 33.62 10.45
C LEU A 386 3.55 33.76 9.64
N TRP A 387 3.60 33.06 8.50
CA TRP A 387 4.62 33.17 7.47
C TRP A 387 3.98 33.64 6.17
N LYS A 388 4.75 34.33 5.31
CA LYS A 388 4.35 34.57 3.93
C LYS A 388 4.42 33.25 3.17
N PHE A 389 3.41 32.98 2.34
CA PHE A 389 3.25 31.70 1.67
C PHE A 389 2.78 31.85 0.22
N SER A 390 3.35 31.01 -0.66
CA SER A 390 2.96 30.92 -2.06
C SER A 390 3.16 29.50 -2.57
N ILE A 391 2.13 28.92 -3.16
CA ILE A 391 2.26 27.72 -3.99
C ILE A 391 2.84 28.16 -5.34
N SER A 392 4.04 27.69 -5.62
CA SER A 392 4.81 28.00 -6.83
C SER A 392 4.66 26.96 -7.92
N LYS A 393 4.20 25.75 -7.59
CA LYS A 393 3.89 24.68 -8.53
C LYS A 393 2.82 23.78 -7.91
N VAL A 394 1.87 23.33 -8.72
CA VAL A 394 0.92 22.26 -8.42
C VAL A 394 1.25 21.07 -9.31
N ASN A 395 1.29 19.87 -8.73
CA ASN A 395 1.51 18.65 -9.50
C ASN A 395 0.22 18.25 -10.23
N ASP A 396 0.34 17.65 -11.43
CA ASP A 396 -0.83 17.26 -12.22
C ASP A 396 -1.76 16.30 -11.45
N VAL A 397 -1.21 15.49 -10.53
CA VAL A 397 -1.97 14.60 -9.64
C VAL A 397 -3.05 15.32 -8.82
N ALA A 398 -2.89 16.61 -8.51
CA ALA A 398 -3.87 17.38 -7.74
C ALA A 398 -5.20 17.61 -8.49
N VAL A 399 -5.18 17.46 -9.82
CA VAL A 399 -6.38 17.58 -10.67
C VAL A 399 -6.79 16.26 -11.32
N GLU A 400 -6.03 15.19 -11.10
CA GLU A 400 -6.34 13.84 -11.59
C GLU A 400 -7.28 13.10 -10.62
N LEU A 401 -7.92 12.06 -11.13
CA LEU A 401 -8.76 11.17 -10.33
C LEU A 401 -7.86 10.30 -9.43
N GLY A 402 -8.09 10.39 -8.13
CA GLY A 402 -7.40 9.59 -7.12
C GLY A 402 -7.89 8.14 -7.08
N ALA A 403 -7.04 7.24 -6.57
CA ALA A 403 -7.34 5.80 -6.50
C ALA A 403 -8.55 5.45 -5.60
N ASN A 404 -8.92 6.35 -4.69
CA ASN A 404 -10.04 6.16 -3.75
C ASN A 404 -11.24 7.07 -4.05
N ASP A 405 -11.18 7.92 -5.09
CA ASP A 405 -12.23 8.91 -5.36
C ASP A 405 -13.56 8.24 -5.72
N LEU A 406 -13.49 7.09 -6.41
CA LEU A 406 -14.62 6.22 -6.73
C LEU A 406 -14.21 4.75 -6.51
N PRO A 407 -15.17 3.85 -6.27
CA PRO A 407 -14.88 2.42 -6.20
C PRO A 407 -14.42 1.89 -7.57
N THR A 408 -13.88 0.67 -7.60
CA THR A 408 -13.49 -0.07 -8.81
C THR A 408 -12.28 0.47 -9.60
N LEU A 409 -11.75 1.65 -9.28
CA LEU A 409 -10.75 2.32 -10.12
C LEU A 409 -9.45 1.53 -10.32
N LEU A 410 -8.93 0.90 -9.26
CA LEU A 410 -7.71 0.08 -9.36
C LEU A 410 -7.98 -1.34 -9.82
N TYR A 411 -9.17 -1.89 -9.55
CA TYR A 411 -9.63 -3.11 -10.21
C TYR A 411 -9.54 -2.94 -11.73
N ASN A 412 -10.12 -1.86 -12.26
CA ASN A 412 -10.15 -1.58 -13.68
C ASN A 412 -8.75 -1.38 -14.29
N GLY A 413 -7.90 -0.60 -13.61
CA GLY A 413 -6.62 -0.18 -14.16
C GLY A 413 -5.46 -1.14 -13.94
N MET A 414 -5.48 -1.89 -12.83
CA MET A 414 -4.34 -2.72 -12.40
C MET A 414 -4.68 -4.21 -12.34
N LEU A 415 -5.83 -4.58 -11.78
CA LEU A 415 -6.19 -6.00 -11.58
C LEU A 415 -6.77 -6.63 -12.85
N LYS A 416 -7.73 -5.97 -13.49
CA LYS A 416 -8.43 -6.51 -14.66
C LYS A 416 -7.48 -6.91 -15.80
N PRO A 417 -6.44 -6.13 -16.16
CA PRO A 417 -5.54 -6.47 -17.25
C PRO A 417 -4.73 -7.75 -17.04
N ILE A 418 -4.53 -8.19 -15.80
CA ILE A 418 -3.83 -9.45 -15.49
C ILE A 418 -4.80 -10.63 -15.39
N ILE A 419 -6.11 -10.41 -15.40
CA ILE A 419 -7.11 -11.47 -15.47
C ILE A 419 -7.33 -11.83 -16.96
N PRO A 420 -7.17 -13.09 -17.38
CA PRO A 420 -7.25 -14.32 -16.56
C PRO A 420 -5.92 -15.08 -16.41
N TYR A 421 -4.78 -14.42 -16.17
CA TYR A 421 -3.49 -15.10 -15.98
C TYR A 421 -3.61 -16.23 -14.96
N GLY A 422 -2.98 -17.37 -15.26
CA GLY A 422 -3.03 -18.56 -14.40
C GLY A 422 -2.34 -18.30 -13.07
N ILE A 423 -3.05 -18.53 -11.96
CA ILE A 423 -2.53 -18.34 -10.59
C ILE A 423 -2.89 -19.54 -9.71
N LYS A 424 -2.09 -19.79 -8.69
CA LYS A 424 -2.40 -20.68 -7.57
C LYS A 424 -3.26 -19.99 -6.52
N GLY A 425 -3.01 -18.72 -6.24
CA GLY A 425 -3.72 -17.98 -5.21
C GLY A 425 -3.31 -16.52 -5.07
N ALA A 426 -3.83 -15.86 -4.03
CA ALA A 426 -3.53 -14.47 -3.72
C ALA A 426 -3.12 -14.28 -2.25
N ILE A 427 -2.22 -13.33 -2.03
CA ILE A 427 -1.89 -12.78 -0.71
C ILE A 427 -2.27 -11.30 -0.64
N TRP A 428 -2.86 -10.89 0.48
CA TRP A 428 -3.46 -9.58 0.65
C TRP A 428 -2.99 -8.89 1.94
N TYR A 429 -2.58 -7.63 1.87
CA TYR A 429 -2.29 -6.83 3.07
C TYR A 429 -2.89 -5.43 2.94
N GLN A 430 -4.08 -5.28 3.51
CA GLN A 430 -4.84 -4.04 3.55
C GLN A 430 -5.85 -4.09 4.70
N GLY A 431 -6.22 -2.91 5.15
CA GLY A 431 -7.34 -2.68 6.04
C GLY A 431 -7.26 -1.31 6.68
N GLU A 432 -6.07 -0.74 6.80
CA GLU A 432 -5.81 0.51 7.52
C GLU A 432 -6.67 1.67 6.99
N ALA A 433 -6.87 1.75 5.68
CA ALA A 433 -7.70 2.79 5.05
C ALA A 433 -9.22 2.59 5.23
N ASN A 434 -9.66 1.43 5.75
CA ASN A 434 -11.06 1.14 6.06
C ASN A 434 -11.30 0.98 7.58
N ALA A 435 -10.31 1.26 8.44
CA ALA A 435 -10.39 0.98 9.87
C ALA A 435 -11.54 1.71 10.57
N ASP A 436 -11.88 2.92 10.12
CA ASP A 436 -13.00 3.72 10.61
C ASP A 436 -14.39 3.17 10.24
N ARG A 437 -14.45 2.23 9.30
CA ARG A 437 -15.68 1.55 8.83
C ARG A 437 -15.61 0.04 9.00
N ALA A 438 -14.97 -0.42 10.07
CA ALA A 438 -14.73 -1.84 10.32
C ALA A 438 -16.00 -2.72 10.27
N TYR A 439 -17.15 -2.22 10.74
CA TYR A 439 -18.43 -2.93 10.66
C TYR A 439 -18.84 -3.24 9.22
N GLN A 440 -18.78 -2.23 8.33
CA GLN A 440 -19.02 -2.40 6.90
C GLN A 440 -17.98 -3.34 6.26
N TYR A 441 -16.71 -3.21 6.69
CA TYR A 441 -15.58 -4.00 6.18
C TYR A 441 -15.78 -5.50 6.37
N ARG A 442 -16.47 -5.95 7.43
CA ARG A 442 -16.79 -7.37 7.68
C ARG A 442 -17.42 -8.06 6.47
N LYS A 443 -18.33 -7.36 5.80
CA LYS A 443 -18.99 -7.84 4.59
C LYS A 443 -18.14 -7.55 3.36
N LEU A 444 -17.68 -6.30 3.22
CA LEU A 444 -16.91 -5.84 2.06
C LEU A 444 -15.70 -6.73 1.76
N PHE A 445 -14.93 -7.13 2.78
CA PHE A 445 -13.73 -7.92 2.58
C PHE A 445 -14.04 -9.36 2.13
N LYS A 446 -15.13 -9.97 2.64
CA LYS A 446 -15.62 -11.26 2.14
C LYS A 446 -16.07 -11.14 0.68
N ASP A 447 -16.73 -10.05 0.33
CA ASP A 447 -17.16 -9.78 -1.04
C ASP A 447 -15.97 -9.56 -1.99
N LEU A 448 -14.91 -8.88 -1.55
CA LEU A 448 -13.67 -8.75 -2.33
C LEU A 448 -13.08 -10.13 -2.68
N ILE A 449 -12.97 -11.02 -1.69
CA ILE A 449 -12.41 -12.37 -1.91
C ILE A 449 -13.27 -13.15 -2.90
N THR A 450 -14.59 -13.13 -2.71
CA THR A 450 -15.52 -13.87 -3.59
C THR A 450 -15.61 -13.25 -4.98
N ASP A 451 -15.49 -11.94 -5.11
CA ASP A 451 -15.39 -11.25 -6.39
C ASP A 451 -14.15 -11.69 -7.15
N TRP A 452 -12.96 -11.62 -6.56
CA TRP A 452 -11.73 -12.03 -7.23
C TRP A 452 -11.81 -13.49 -7.70
N ARG A 453 -12.34 -14.39 -6.88
CA ARG A 453 -12.63 -15.78 -7.28
C ARG A 453 -13.54 -15.87 -8.51
N ALA A 454 -14.60 -15.08 -8.53
CA ALA A 454 -15.53 -15.01 -9.66
C ALA A 454 -14.87 -14.43 -10.92
N GLN A 455 -14.06 -13.38 -10.80
CA GLN A 455 -13.40 -12.71 -11.93
C GLN A 455 -12.32 -13.58 -12.57
N TRP A 456 -11.54 -14.32 -11.78
CA TRP A 456 -10.57 -15.29 -12.30
C TRP A 456 -11.22 -16.56 -12.84
N GLY A 457 -12.35 -16.98 -12.26
CA GLY A 457 -13.02 -18.22 -12.65
C GLY A 457 -12.22 -19.49 -12.30
N LEU A 458 -11.35 -19.44 -11.30
CA LEU A 458 -10.50 -20.54 -10.84
C LEU A 458 -11.01 -21.20 -9.53
N GLY A 459 -12.33 -21.20 -9.33
CA GLY A 459 -12.97 -21.72 -8.13
C GLY A 459 -12.58 -20.98 -6.86
N ASP A 460 -12.61 -21.67 -5.72
CA ASP A 460 -12.18 -21.14 -4.42
C ASP A 460 -10.65 -21.19 -4.26
N PHE A 461 -9.92 -20.49 -5.14
CA PHE A 461 -8.46 -20.48 -5.04
C PHE A 461 -8.00 -19.96 -3.66
N PRO A 462 -6.88 -20.49 -3.13
CA PRO A 462 -6.24 -20.03 -1.89
C PRO A 462 -6.13 -18.50 -1.77
N PHE A 463 -6.70 -17.95 -0.70
CA PHE A 463 -6.63 -16.51 -0.41
C PHE A 463 -6.11 -16.29 1.01
N CYS A 464 -4.90 -15.77 1.15
CA CYS A 464 -4.30 -15.48 2.45
C CYS A 464 -4.22 -13.97 2.68
N TRP A 465 -4.44 -13.49 3.90
CA TRP A 465 -4.22 -12.08 4.23
C TRP A 465 -3.46 -11.88 5.52
N VAL A 466 -2.97 -10.66 5.71
CA VAL A 466 -2.35 -10.23 6.96
C VAL A 466 -3.40 -9.49 7.80
N GLN A 467 -3.64 -9.95 9.03
CA GLN A 467 -4.40 -9.19 10.01
C GLN A 467 -3.58 -7.97 10.45
N LEU A 468 -4.22 -6.81 10.60
CA LEU A 468 -3.51 -5.57 10.91
C LEU A 468 -2.60 -5.68 12.13
N ALA A 469 -1.41 -5.09 12.00
CA ALA A 469 -0.42 -5.00 13.06
C ALA A 469 -0.88 -4.04 14.17
N ASN A 470 -0.20 -4.06 15.32
CA ASN A 470 -0.33 -3.01 16.34
C ASN A 470 0.15 -1.66 15.82
N PHE A 471 -0.60 -0.61 16.15
CA PHE A 471 -0.30 0.77 15.77
C PHE A 471 -0.85 1.73 16.82
N MET A 472 -0.22 2.90 16.96
CA MET A 472 -0.52 3.94 17.97
C MET A 472 -0.05 3.58 19.40
N ALA A 473 -0.18 4.56 20.31
CA ALA A 473 0.08 4.35 21.73
C ALA A 473 -0.88 3.31 22.33
N ALA A 474 -0.40 2.55 23.30
CA ALA A 474 -1.25 1.64 24.05
C ALA A 474 -2.22 2.43 24.95
N ASP A 475 -3.43 1.92 25.10
CA ASP A 475 -4.45 2.52 25.96
C ASP A 475 -4.14 2.24 27.45
N GLU A 476 -4.23 3.27 28.30
CA GLU A 476 -4.03 3.11 29.76
C GLU A 476 -5.14 2.26 30.38
N GLN A 477 -6.35 2.31 29.83
CA GLN A 477 -7.54 1.57 30.26
C GLN A 477 -8.17 0.86 29.06
N PRO A 478 -8.89 -0.26 29.26
CA PRO A 478 -9.61 -0.90 28.17
C PRO A 478 -10.58 0.09 27.51
N ALA A 479 -10.51 0.20 26.19
CA ALA A 479 -11.30 1.15 25.40
C ALA A 479 -11.89 0.47 24.15
N GLU A 480 -12.88 1.13 23.56
CA GLU A 480 -13.35 0.75 22.24
C GLU A 480 -12.32 1.13 21.16
N SER A 481 -12.22 0.33 20.10
CA SER A 481 -11.19 0.50 19.08
C SER A 481 -11.70 0.06 17.71
N ALA A 482 -11.79 1.03 16.80
CA ALA A 482 -12.10 0.78 15.39
C ALA A 482 -11.05 -0.15 14.74
N TRP A 483 -9.79 -0.06 15.17
CA TRP A 483 -8.70 -0.92 14.70
C TRP A 483 -8.88 -2.38 15.16
N ALA A 484 -9.31 -2.60 16.41
CA ALA A 484 -9.62 -3.93 16.92
C ALA A 484 -10.85 -4.53 16.21
N GLU A 485 -11.88 -3.72 15.94
CA GLU A 485 -13.04 -4.14 15.15
C GLU A 485 -12.66 -4.54 13.72
N LEU A 486 -11.69 -3.86 13.12
CA LEU A 486 -11.19 -4.22 11.80
C LEU A 486 -10.41 -5.54 11.83
N ARG A 487 -9.56 -5.78 12.85
CA ARG A 487 -8.91 -7.09 13.04
C ARG A 487 -9.94 -8.20 13.24
N GLU A 488 -11.02 -7.92 13.97
CA GLU A 488 -12.14 -8.84 14.12
C GLU A 488 -12.79 -9.12 12.74
N ALA A 489 -13.05 -8.09 11.94
CA ALA A 489 -13.59 -8.24 10.58
C ALA A 489 -12.70 -9.11 9.68
N GLN A 490 -11.38 -8.92 9.75
CA GLN A 490 -10.40 -9.77 9.08
C GLN A 490 -10.42 -11.21 9.60
N THR A 491 -10.68 -11.43 10.88
CA THR A 491 -10.81 -12.78 11.47
C THR A 491 -12.08 -13.47 10.99
N MET A 492 -13.20 -12.74 10.92
CA MET A 492 -14.47 -13.25 10.41
C MET A 492 -14.40 -13.69 8.94
N ALA A 493 -13.47 -13.15 8.15
CA ALA A 493 -13.25 -13.59 6.77
C ALA A 493 -12.78 -15.05 6.65
N LEU A 494 -12.25 -15.66 7.73
CA LEU A 494 -11.92 -17.09 7.79
C LEU A 494 -13.13 -18.03 7.66
N ASP A 495 -14.35 -17.51 7.72
CA ASP A 495 -15.57 -18.27 7.41
C ASP A 495 -15.61 -18.76 5.94
N LEU A 496 -14.85 -18.11 5.05
CA LEU A 496 -14.74 -18.52 3.65
C LEU A 496 -13.79 -19.72 3.49
N PRO A 497 -14.09 -20.68 2.59
CA PRO A 497 -13.22 -21.83 2.36
C PRO A 497 -11.88 -21.41 1.72
N ASN A 498 -10.85 -22.24 1.89
CA ASN A 498 -9.51 -22.03 1.33
C ASN A 498 -8.94 -20.65 1.63
N THR A 499 -9.08 -20.23 2.89
CA THR A 499 -8.55 -18.97 3.39
C THR A 499 -7.53 -19.17 4.50
N GLY A 500 -6.65 -18.18 4.68
CA GLY A 500 -5.66 -18.18 5.75
C GLY A 500 -5.36 -16.77 6.23
N MET A 501 -5.03 -16.62 7.51
CA MET A 501 -4.76 -15.33 8.13
C MET A 501 -3.40 -15.36 8.82
N ALA A 502 -2.48 -14.52 8.35
CA ALA A 502 -1.21 -14.25 8.99
C ALA A 502 -1.38 -13.12 10.00
N LEU A 503 -1.05 -13.35 11.27
CA LEU A 503 -1.08 -12.28 12.26
C LEU A 503 0.16 -11.39 12.12
N ALA A 504 -0.02 -10.08 12.29
CA ALA A 504 1.08 -9.11 12.41
C ALA A 504 1.04 -8.33 13.73
N ILE A 505 0.20 -8.75 14.67
CA ILE A 505 -0.10 -7.97 15.87
C ILE A 505 1.13 -7.73 16.76
N ASP A 506 1.97 -8.74 16.93
CA ASP A 506 3.25 -8.72 17.66
C ASP A 506 4.42 -8.13 16.86
N ILE A 507 4.19 -7.81 15.59
CA ILE A 507 5.18 -7.25 14.67
C ILE A 507 5.04 -5.71 14.58
N GLY A 508 3.87 -5.18 14.95
CA GLY A 508 3.55 -3.75 14.87
C GLY A 508 4.41 -2.85 15.76
N GLU A 509 4.46 -1.56 15.40
CA GLU A 509 5.25 -0.54 16.11
C GLU A 509 4.30 0.62 16.50
N ALA A 510 4.41 1.13 17.73
CA ALA A 510 3.49 2.16 18.23
C ALA A 510 3.53 3.47 17.41
N GLY A 511 4.72 3.84 16.93
CA GLY A 511 4.95 5.09 16.18
C GLY A 511 5.01 4.92 14.66
N ASP A 512 4.89 3.71 14.15
CA ASP A 512 5.02 3.42 12.71
C ASP A 512 4.00 2.37 12.27
N ILE A 513 3.14 2.76 11.34
CA ILE A 513 2.09 1.90 10.77
C ILE A 513 2.68 0.82 9.82
N HIS A 514 3.95 0.97 9.43
CA HIS A 514 4.66 0.09 8.51
C HIS A 514 5.75 -0.72 9.22
N PRO A 515 5.41 -1.80 9.94
CA PRO A 515 6.40 -2.55 10.69
C PRO A 515 7.45 -3.17 9.75
N ARG A 516 8.73 -3.01 10.11
CA ARG A 516 9.86 -3.37 9.22
C ARG A 516 10.18 -4.86 9.15
N ASN A 517 9.67 -5.67 10.09
CA ASN A 517 9.84 -7.13 10.09
C ASN A 517 8.87 -7.79 9.10
N LYS A 518 9.13 -7.63 7.80
CA LYS A 518 8.35 -8.27 6.73
C LYS A 518 8.70 -9.75 6.55
N GLN A 519 9.83 -10.20 7.12
CA GLN A 519 10.25 -11.60 7.12
C GLN A 519 9.21 -12.50 7.78
N ASP A 520 8.79 -12.16 9.00
CA ASP A 520 7.80 -12.96 9.74
C ASP A 520 6.41 -12.87 9.12
N VAL A 521 6.03 -11.72 8.56
CA VAL A 521 4.79 -11.57 7.78
C VAL A 521 4.77 -12.54 6.60
N GLY A 522 5.83 -12.54 5.79
CA GLY A 522 5.98 -13.45 4.65
C GLY A 522 5.99 -14.92 5.06
N LYS A 523 6.65 -15.28 6.17
CA LYS A 523 6.65 -16.67 6.68
C LYS A 523 5.27 -17.11 7.15
N ARG A 524 4.53 -16.26 7.85
CA ARG A 524 3.17 -16.59 8.33
C ARG A 524 2.16 -16.74 7.19
N LEU A 525 2.28 -15.93 6.14
CA LEU A 525 1.49 -16.13 4.91
C LEU A 525 1.85 -17.44 4.22
N GLU A 526 3.13 -17.78 4.17
CA GLU A 526 3.59 -19.03 3.57
C GLU A 526 3.09 -20.26 4.33
N LEU A 527 3.12 -20.26 5.66
CA LEU A 527 2.55 -21.35 6.46
C LEU A 527 1.06 -21.58 6.15
N ASN A 528 0.31 -20.49 5.97
CA ASN A 528 -1.10 -20.56 5.54
C ASN A 528 -1.21 -21.18 4.14
N ALA A 529 -0.39 -20.75 3.18
CA ALA A 529 -0.39 -21.33 1.84
C ALA A 529 -0.02 -22.82 1.85
N LEU A 530 1.02 -23.25 2.59
CA LEU A 530 1.36 -24.67 2.75
C LEU A 530 0.18 -25.51 3.24
N ARG A 531 -0.57 -24.99 4.22
CA ARG A 531 -1.72 -25.68 4.78
C ARG A 531 -2.88 -25.78 3.79
N ILE A 532 -3.27 -24.68 3.15
CA ILE A 532 -4.54 -24.60 2.39
C ILE A 532 -4.38 -24.89 0.90
N ALA A 533 -3.21 -24.60 0.32
CA ALA A 533 -2.96 -24.72 -1.12
C ALA A 533 -2.23 -26.02 -1.49
N TYR A 534 -1.47 -26.57 -0.54
CA TYR A 534 -0.60 -27.73 -0.72
C TYR A 534 -0.87 -28.85 0.30
N GLU A 535 -1.87 -28.67 1.17
CA GLU A 535 -2.33 -29.68 2.15
C GLU A 535 -1.21 -30.23 3.06
N LYS A 536 -0.15 -29.46 3.29
CA LYS A 536 0.92 -29.87 4.20
C LYS A 536 0.44 -29.82 5.65
N ASP A 537 0.93 -30.76 6.45
CA ASP A 537 0.72 -30.81 7.89
C ASP A 537 1.69 -29.85 8.59
N VAL A 538 1.27 -28.59 8.70
CA VAL A 538 2.03 -27.51 9.35
C VAL A 538 1.11 -26.71 10.27
N VAL A 539 1.68 -26.20 11.37
CA VAL A 539 0.98 -25.23 12.23
C VAL A 539 1.05 -23.86 11.55
N ASN A 540 -0.10 -23.37 11.07
CA ASN A 540 -0.20 -22.14 10.29
C ASN A 540 -0.91 -20.98 11.01
N SER A 541 -1.55 -21.24 12.14
CA SER A 541 -2.26 -20.25 12.94
C SER A 541 -1.82 -20.31 14.39
N GLY A 542 -1.91 -19.17 15.07
CA GLY A 542 -1.80 -19.12 16.51
C GLY A 542 -3.13 -19.46 17.21
N PRO A 543 -3.13 -19.49 18.55
CA PRO A 543 -4.32 -19.82 19.33
C PRO A 543 -5.50 -18.92 19.00
N MET A 544 -6.65 -19.52 18.70
CA MET A 544 -7.90 -18.80 18.43
C MET A 544 -8.93 -19.08 19.51
N PHE A 545 -9.71 -18.07 19.89
CA PHE A 545 -10.85 -18.27 20.78
C PHE A 545 -11.78 -19.38 20.30
N ALA A 546 -12.16 -20.28 21.20
CA ALA A 546 -13.11 -21.35 20.95
C ALA A 546 -14.38 -21.19 21.80
N SER A 547 -14.22 -20.99 23.11
CA SER A 547 -15.35 -20.80 24.02
C SER A 547 -14.94 -20.14 25.34
N MET A 548 -15.94 -19.64 26.06
CA MET A 548 -15.80 -19.11 27.41
C MET A 548 -16.70 -19.89 28.37
N GLU A 549 -16.14 -20.32 29.50
CA GLU A 549 -16.87 -20.94 30.61
C GLU A 549 -16.74 -20.06 31.87
N LEU A 550 -17.88 -19.70 32.47
CA LEU A 550 -17.91 -18.88 33.70
C LEU A 550 -18.00 -19.76 34.94
N LYS A 551 -17.10 -19.56 35.90
CA LYS A 551 -17.10 -20.25 37.21
C LYS A 551 -16.89 -19.25 38.34
N GLY A 552 -17.99 -18.86 38.99
CA GLY A 552 -17.97 -17.84 40.04
C GLY A 552 -17.56 -16.49 39.48
N ASP A 553 -16.45 -15.95 40.00
CA ASP A 553 -15.86 -14.67 39.63
C ASP A 553 -14.79 -14.77 38.50
N LYS A 554 -14.66 -15.95 37.87
CA LYS A 554 -13.63 -16.21 36.84
C LYS A 554 -14.23 -16.64 35.52
N ALA A 555 -13.58 -16.23 34.45
CA ALA A 555 -13.81 -16.71 33.09
C ALA A 555 -12.66 -17.65 32.66
N TYR A 556 -13.01 -18.83 32.17
CA TYR A 556 -12.09 -19.79 31.56
C TYR A 556 -12.23 -19.69 30.05
N ILE A 557 -11.16 -19.26 29.39
CA ILE A 557 -11.10 -19.05 27.95
C ILE A 557 -10.40 -20.25 27.33
N HIS A 558 -11.12 -20.97 26.48
CA HIS A 558 -10.60 -22.13 25.76
C HIS A 558 -10.20 -21.74 24.35
N PHE A 559 -9.05 -22.24 23.92
CA PHE A 559 -8.48 -21.97 22.60
C PHE A 559 -8.48 -23.21 21.71
N LYS A 560 -8.72 -22.98 20.41
CA LYS A 560 -8.41 -23.90 19.30
C LYS A 560 -7.14 -23.43 18.59
N GLU A 561 -6.64 -24.20 17.62
CA GLU A 561 -5.40 -23.89 16.87
C GLU A 561 -4.17 -23.68 17.77
N THR A 562 -4.06 -24.46 18.85
CA THR A 562 -3.00 -24.29 19.86
C THR A 562 -1.67 -24.96 19.48
N GLY A 563 -1.55 -25.58 18.30
CA GLY A 563 -0.36 -26.34 17.91
C GLY A 563 0.00 -27.40 18.96
N SER A 564 1.26 -27.42 19.41
CA SER A 564 1.71 -28.30 20.51
C SER A 564 1.41 -27.77 21.93
N GLY A 565 0.67 -26.66 22.04
CA GLY A 565 0.14 -26.09 23.28
C GLY A 565 0.40 -24.60 23.40
N LEU A 566 -0.28 -23.96 24.35
CA LEU A 566 -0.08 -22.55 24.68
C LEU A 566 1.32 -22.29 25.27
N LEU A 567 1.85 -21.10 24.99
CA LEU A 567 3.11 -20.57 25.47
C LEU A 567 2.91 -19.11 25.90
N VAL A 568 3.47 -18.73 27.05
CA VAL A 568 3.50 -17.34 27.52
C VAL A 568 4.94 -16.85 27.50
N LYS A 569 5.20 -15.75 26.82
CA LYS A 569 6.51 -15.09 26.77
C LYS A 569 6.69 -14.11 27.94
N ASP A 570 6.45 -14.59 29.16
CA ASP A 570 6.68 -13.84 30.40
C ASP A 570 7.41 -14.74 31.40
N LYS A 571 8.33 -14.15 32.18
CA LYS A 571 9.15 -14.88 33.16
C LYS A 571 8.30 -15.47 34.30
N TYR A 572 7.17 -14.85 34.62
CA TYR A 572 6.30 -15.23 35.74
C TYR A 572 5.03 -15.96 35.27
N GLY A 573 4.84 -16.11 33.96
CA GLY A 573 3.71 -16.82 33.35
C GLY A 573 2.40 -16.02 33.35
N TYR A 574 2.44 -14.70 33.58
CA TYR A 574 1.26 -13.86 33.48
C TYR A 574 0.89 -13.62 32.02
N VAL A 575 -0.40 -13.74 31.70
CA VAL A 575 -0.91 -13.43 30.37
C VAL A 575 -1.45 -12.00 30.37
N ASN A 576 -0.96 -11.19 29.43
CA ASN A 576 -1.33 -9.78 29.31
C ASN A 576 -2.52 -9.58 28.35
N ALA A 577 -2.98 -8.33 28.24
CA ALA A 577 -3.98 -7.86 27.26
C ALA A 577 -5.37 -8.50 27.36
N PHE A 578 -5.74 -9.05 28.52
CA PHE A 578 -7.12 -9.44 28.83
C PHE A 578 -7.86 -8.32 29.53
N ALA A 579 -9.06 -8.01 29.05
CA ALA A 579 -10.04 -7.18 29.72
C ALA A 579 -11.31 -7.98 30.01
N ILE A 580 -11.96 -7.70 31.13
CA ILE A 580 -13.16 -8.41 31.61
C ILE A 580 -14.21 -7.39 32.04
N ALA A 581 -15.48 -7.66 31.72
CA ALA A 581 -16.60 -6.79 32.06
C ALA A 581 -17.71 -7.54 32.81
N GLY A 582 -18.41 -6.82 33.67
CA GLY A 582 -19.60 -7.29 34.37
C GLY A 582 -20.91 -6.86 33.69
N ASP A 583 -22.03 -7.01 34.41
CA ASP A 583 -23.36 -6.63 33.91
C ASP A 583 -23.49 -5.11 33.60
N ASP A 584 -22.54 -4.28 34.04
CA ASP A 584 -22.47 -2.84 33.77
C ASP A 584 -21.79 -2.49 32.43
N HIS A 585 -21.25 -3.50 31.74
CA HIS A 585 -20.56 -3.40 30.47
C HIS A 585 -19.29 -2.54 30.50
N GLN A 586 -18.71 -2.31 31.69
CA GLN A 586 -17.44 -1.61 31.82
C GLN A 586 -16.30 -2.63 31.84
N PHE A 587 -15.33 -2.46 30.93
CA PHE A 587 -14.17 -3.33 30.85
C PHE A 587 -13.07 -2.86 31.80
N HIS A 588 -12.55 -3.79 32.59
CA HIS A 588 -11.39 -3.60 33.45
C HIS A 588 -10.26 -4.53 33.01
N TRP A 589 -9.02 -4.11 33.15
CA TRP A 589 -7.87 -4.99 32.96
C TRP A 589 -7.96 -6.20 33.90
N ALA A 590 -7.61 -7.37 33.39
CA ALA A 590 -7.77 -8.63 34.10
C ALA A 590 -6.43 -9.33 34.36
N LYS A 591 -6.35 -10.02 35.50
CA LYS A 591 -5.28 -10.99 35.77
C LYS A 591 -5.58 -12.27 34.99
N ALA A 592 -4.62 -12.74 34.21
CA ALA A 592 -4.76 -13.97 33.44
C ALA A 592 -3.53 -14.90 33.55
N GLN A 593 -3.77 -16.21 33.52
CA GLN A 593 -2.73 -17.25 33.61
C GLN A 593 -3.16 -18.53 32.87
N LEU A 594 -2.19 -19.30 32.38
CA LEU A 594 -2.46 -20.63 31.82
C LEU A 594 -2.95 -21.59 32.90
N VAL A 595 -3.96 -22.39 32.56
CA VAL A 595 -4.43 -23.53 33.36
C VAL A 595 -3.88 -24.83 32.79
N ASP A 596 -3.80 -24.93 31.46
CA ASP A 596 -3.28 -26.06 30.71
C ASP A 596 -2.83 -25.61 29.30
N ASP A 597 -2.50 -26.57 28.42
CA ASP A 597 -2.06 -26.32 27.05
C ASP A 597 -3.12 -25.68 26.13
N LYS A 598 -4.35 -25.42 26.60
CA LYS A 598 -5.46 -24.88 25.80
C LYS A 598 -6.32 -23.83 26.52
N THR A 599 -6.10 -23.59 27.81
CA THR A 599 -7.02 -22.81 28.63
C THR A 599 -6.30 -21.71 29.40
N VAL A 600 -6.85 -20.50 29.32
CA VAL A 600 -6.46 -19.35 30.15
C VAL A 600 -7.58 -19.06 31.14
N VAL A 601 -7.26 -18.85 32.42
CA VAL A 601 -8.22 -18.32 33.40
C VAL A 601 -8.02 -16.82 33.55
N VAL A 602 -9.12 -16.06 33.56
CA VAL A 602 -9.18 -14.60 33.57
C VAL A 602 -10.06 -14.13 34.72
N SER A 603 -9.61 -13.13 35.48
CA SER A 603 -10.37 -12.55 36.61
C SER A 603 -9.93 -11.12 36.92
N SER A 604 -10.83 -10.29 37.47
CA SER A 604 -10.51 -8.96 38.00
C SER A 604 -11.18 -8.76 39.37
N GLU A 605 -10.48 -8.10 40.29
CA GLU A 605 -11.04 -7.72 41.60
C GLU A 605 -12.16 -6.66 41.46
N GLU A 606 -12.19 -5.94 40.34
CA GLU A 606 -13.21 -4.95 40.01
C GLU A 606 -14.48 -5.58 39.43
N VAL A 607 -14.43 -6.85 39.00
CA VAL A 607 -15.53 -7.54 38.30
C VAL A 607 -15.94 -8.81 39.05
N ALA A 608 -16.91 -8.67 39.96
CA ALA A 608 -17.38 -9.79 40.80
C ALA A 608 -18.20 -10.86 40.02
N LYS A 609 -18.85 -10.46 38.92
CA LYS A 609 -19.68 -11.35 38.09
C LYS A 609 -19.39 -11.09 36.61
N PRO A 610 -18.41 -11.79 36.02
CA PRO A 610 -18.05 -11.59 34.61
C PRO A 610 -19.18 -11.99 33.66
N VAL A 611 -19.35 -11.21 32.59
CA VAL A 611 -20.26 -11.52 31.47
C VAL A 611 -19.57 -11.47 30.11
N ALA A 612 -18.46 -10.74 30.00
CA ALA A 612 -17.70 -10.63 28.76
C ALA A 612 -16.19 -10.55 29.01
N VAL A 613 -15.41 -11.05 28.05
CA VAL A 613 -13.95 -10.98 28.01
C VAL A 613 -13.51 -10.50 26.63
N ARG A 614 -12.47 -9.68 26.60
CA ARG A 614 -11.76 -9.26 25.39
C ARG A 614 -10.27 -9.56 25.55
N PHE A 615 -9.62 -9.98 24.46
CA PHE A 615 -8.18 -10.21 24.40
C PHE A 615 -7.59 -9.43 23.24
N GLY A 616 -6.53 -8.67 23.49
CA GLY A 616 -5.84 -7.89 22.46
C GLY A 616 -6.71 -6.81 21.80
N TRP A 617 -7.75 -6.33 22.49
CA TRP A 617 -8.71 -5.36 21.97
C TRP A 617 -8.22 -3.93 22.20
N GLY A 618 -7.59 -3.36 21.17
CA GLY A 618 -7.08 -2.00 21.15
C GLY A 618 -6.30 -1.73 19.86
N ASN A 619 -5.97 -0.46 19.61
CA ASN A 619 -5.10 -0.08 18.47
C ASN A 619 -3.72 -0.75 18.64
N ASN A 620 -3.19 -0.63 19.86
CA ASN A 620 -1.99 -1.28 20.33
C ASN A 620 -2.24 -1.91 21.73
N PRO A 621 -2.57 -3.20 21.82
CA PRO A 621 -2.70 -3.93 23.09
C PRO A 621 -1.40 -4.16 23.87
N ASP A 622 -0.34 -3.37 23.61
CA ASP A 622 0.95 -3.38 24.30
C ASP A 622 1.67 -4.76 24.21
N ASP A 623 2.14 -5.31 25.34
CA ASP A 623 2.94 -6.53 25.42
C ASP A 623 2.10 -7.82 25.30
N LEU A 624 1.59 -8.08 24.09
CA LEU A 624 0.94 -9.36 23.76
C LEU A 624 1.92 -10.53 23.87
N ASN A 625 1.73 -11.32 24.93
CA ASN A 625 2.66 -12.36 25.33
C ASN A 625 2.12 -13.80 25.21
N LEU A 626 0.92 -14.01 24.66
CA LEU A 626 0.30 -15.34 24.46
C LEU A 626 0.54 -15.85 23.04
N TYR A 627 1.14 -17.04 22.94
CA TYR A 627 1.50 -17.71 21.69
C TYR A 627 1.13 -19.19 21.76
N ASN A 628 1.23 -19.91 20.65
CA ASN A 628 1.49 -21.35 20.69
C ASN A 628 3.00 -21.62 20.84
N LYS A 629 3.37 -22.86 21.13
CA LYS A 629 4.77 -23.30 21.27
C LYS A 629 5.56 -23.21 19.96
N GLU A 630 4.89 -23.13 18.82
CA GLU A 630 5.49 -22.87 17.50
C GLU A 630 5.81 -21.38 17.28
N GLY A 631 5.42 -20.51 18.20
CA GLY A 631 5.77 -19.10 18.19
C GLY A 631 4.81 -18.19 17.42
N LEU A 632 3.60 -18.66 17.10
CA LEU A 632 2.54 -17.85 16.48
C LEU A 632 1.65 -17.19 17.56
N PRO A 633 1.38 -15.88 17.46
CA PRO A 633 0.64 -15.13 18.48
C PRO A 633 -0.85 -15.53 18.51
N ALA A 634 -1.46 -15.45 19.68
CA ALA A 634 -2.90 -15.65 19.83
C ALA A 634 -3.70 -14.55 19.12
N VAL A 635 -4.84 -14.94 18.57
CA VAL A 635 -5.71 -14.05 17.80
C VAL A 635 -6.56 -13.19 18.73
N PRO A 636 -6.60 -11.86 18.55
CA PRO A 636 -7.52 -10.99 19.29
C PRO A 636 -8.97 -11.42 19.12
N PHE A 637 -9.76 -11.25 20.18
CA PHE A 637 -11.17 -11.59 20.15
C PHE A 637 -11.95 -10.80 21.21
N ARG A 638 -13.27 -10.85 21.07
CA ARG A 638 -14.24 -10.48 22.10
C ARG A 638 -15.28 -11.59 22.27
N THR A 639 -15.86 -11.72 23.45
CA THR A 639 -16.96 -12.66 23.72
C THR A 639 -18.34 -11.99 23.73
N ASP A 640 -18.38 -10.65 23.77
CA ASP A 640 -19.63 -9.89 23.69
C ASP A 640 -20.09 -9.71 22.24
N THR A 641 -21.37 -9.40 22.08
CA THR A 641 -21.98 -8.99 20.81
C THR A 641 -22.45 -7.53 20.89
N TRP A 642 -21.82 -6.72 21.75
CA TRP A 642 -22.22 -5.34 21.95
C TRP A 642 -21.83 -4.49 20.74
N LYS A 643 -22.53 -3.37 20.56
CA LYS A 643 -22.23 -2.44 19.48
C LYS A 643 -20.81 -1.89 19.63
N GLY A 644 -20.07 -1.89 18.52
CA GLY A 644 -18.77 -1.27 18.42
C GLY A 644 -18.86 0.22 18.13
N VAL A 645 -17.72 0.86 17.91
CA VAL A 645 -17.60 2.28 17.50
C VAL A 645 -17.78 2.51 16.00
N THR A 646 -17.77 1.44 15.19
CA THR A 646 -17.96 1.54 13.72
C THR A 646 -19.33 1.06 13.21
N GLU A 647 -20.22 0.64 14.11
CA GLU A 647 -21.62 0.23 13.82
C GLU A 647 -22.60 1.37 14.07
#